data_AF-A0A959AHY4-F1
#
_entry.id   AF-A0A959AHY4-F1
#
_cell.length_a   1.000
_cell.length_b   1.000
_cell.length_c   1.000
_cell.angle_alpha   90.00
_cell.angle_beta   90.00
_cell.angle_gamma   90.00
#
_symmetry.space_group_name_H-M   'P 1'
#
loop_
_entity.id
_entity.type
_entity.pdbx_description
1 polymer ?
#
loop_
_entity_poly.entity_id
_entity_poly.type
_entity_poly.pdbx_seq_one_letter_code
_entity_poly.pdbx_strand_id
1 'polypeptide(L)'
;MKKAILLLIASLCFAAPAITQNTRYYVHAAATGANTGQSWVDAFTDLQNALQLAQAGDEVWVAEGTYWPTTTTDRNISFEPKSGVKLYGGFSGTEISLDERDWEQYPAILSGDIGQPGDSTDNAYTVMYLHEPDSSTLLDGFTLRDGTADFSGLSTSRDRRKCGGGLYIMGEDAEAYPGIRNCRFLHNTARNSGGGAIVNGGGDGSVAPLFFNCHFEANRSLGNAGGLAYLGAAWVERGVEVDSCVFLRNSAVVRGGGFYYQDAERTDRLDIGRCQFLENQSESGGGGMQLVLGRTADATSNLFNNQFQKNYSWQGSAIAAIPLNFNYLKSLHIYNCSFWNNIGYNLSTNQGIIYGDYLPANNSLVLLGNNNFFQNYNSGYLIQLPGFEFGKLFIFENYFIENNIENSLISYYAQMNDLFTLVKCVFYNNKALALISGSYFNVELKETLFKKNHMRTHSIIPVYNTQVYTNCTIINNQICNNAAVPSPVKSMQFYNSIISGPGICDLTKFLTSDQTQITHSYFDTLDCAALPPNITCGPGILTGIDPLFVNPDSGDYRLQPCSPLINAGSNAYVLDSTDLDGLPRIRGGTVDIGAYEAQGPSLAAAPQATPSCPGGASGAVDAGLQGGCPPLLFNWQSGANVGTALSGLPPGIYQFTVTDAKGLTATFSATVPEGDAPGLIPVGTALLCGDTTGGSATALLDPALTPLQFHWADGSTDSLRTGLPAGAYPLTLTDANGCSATGTVQVSKSGSLSVDIEAQAISCHATADGAFTVLPANGKPPFLWNWASGATGPTIGPLGPGSYSGTLTDALGCTIQWVLPLTEPAPLQLQALVANAGDSATANGSIQLMSTGGTMPYAVLWSTGATGPLLDSLLPGMYTATLTDANGCSAVETYVVGVTSSVQEAGIGLNFSLSPNPAAEIVWLNLGTPARTDLPLRVLNSAGQTVLAGWLPQGSTGLPLHIGALPRGVYAVQLGGRVEKLVKR
;
A
#
# COMPACT_ATOMS: atom_id res chain seq x y z
N MET A 1 -62.32 -34.03 7.86
CA MET A 1 -61.14 -34.57 8.58
C MET A 1 -60.68 -35.81 7.85
N LYS A 2 -59.48 -36.01 7.32
CA LYS A 2 -58.23 -35.23 7.24
C LYS A 2 -57.55 -35.72 5.95
N LYS A 3 -57.33 -34.83 4.98
CA LYS A 3 -56.32 -34.90 3.90
C LYS A 3 -56.54 -33.70 2.98
N ALA A 4 -56.04 -32.55 3.43
CA ALA A 4 -55.89 -31.34 2.65
C ALA A 4 -54.58 -30.66 3.10
N ILE A 5 -53.90 -30.04 2.16
CA ILE A 5 -52.73 -29.15 2.30
C ILE A 5 -51.36 -29.84 2.24
N LEU A 6 -50.87 -29.98 1.00
CA LEU A 6 -49.45 -29.93 0.66
C LEU A 6 -49.33 -29.53 -0.82
N LEU A 7 -49.21 -28.23 -1.09
CA LEU A 7 -48.51 -27.63 -2.24
C LEU A 7 -48.61 -26.09 -2.13
N LEU A 8 -47.55 -25.44 -1.63
CA LEU A 8 -47.31 -24.00 -1.80
C LEU A 8 -45.81 -23.74 -1.59
N ILE A 9 -45.07 -23.70 -2.70
CA ILE A 9 -43.70 -23.19 -2.81
C ILE A 9 -43.71 -22.17 -3.96
N ALA A 10 -43.10 -21.01 -3.69
CA ALA A 10 -42.63 -19.96 -4.62
C ALA A 10 -43.71 -19.12 -5.33
N SER A 11 -43.64 -17.79 -5.43
CA SER A 11 -42.68 -16.77 -4.98
C SER A 11 -43.30 -15.38 -5.30
N LEU A 12 -42.66 -14.31 -4.81
CA LEU A 12 -42.74 -12.91 -5.25
C LEU A 12 -43.76 -12.00 -4.55
N CYS A 13 -43.50 -11.72 -3.27
CA CYS A 13 -43.47 -10.31 -2.86
C CYS A 13 -42.32 -9.64 -3.60
N PHE A 14 -42.61 -8.70 -4.50
CA PHE A 14 -41.64 -7.71 -4.95
C PHE A 14 -41.32 -6.79 -3.77
N ALA A 15 -40.38 -7.19 -2.92
CA ALA A 15 -39.56 -6.20 -2.25
C ALA A 15 -38.66 -5.63 -3.36
N ALA A 16 -38.82 -4.34 -3.66
CA ALA A 16 -37.80 -3.60 -4.38
C ALA A 16 -36.44 -3.89 -3.70
N PRO A 17 -35.32 -3.97 -4.44
CA PRO A 17 -34.03 -3.87 -3.79
C PRO A 17 -34.05 -2.56 -3.02
N ALA A 18 -34.06 -2.64 -1.68
CA ALA A 18 -33.79 -1.48 -0.87
C ALA A 18 -32.43 -0.98 -1.36
N ILE A 19 -32.41 0.22 -1.92
CA ILE A 19 -31.20 1.02 -1.94
C ILE A 19 -30.87 1.12 -0.44
N THR A 20 -29.91 0.33 0.03
CA THR A 20 -29.42 0.43 1.41
C THR A 20 -28.74 1.80 1.48
N GLN A 21 -29.51 2.80 1.91
CA GLN A 21 -29.00 4.12 2.20
C GLN A 21 -28.05 3.93 3.39
N ASN A 22 -26.74 4.12 3.18
CA ASN A 22 -25.76 4.16 4.27
C ASN A 22 -26.23 5.22 5.26
N THR A 23 -26.76 4.78 6.39
CA THR A 23 -27.30 5.66 7.42
C THR A 23 -26.18 5.94 8.40
N ARG A 24 -26.02 7.20 8.77
CA ARG A 24 -25.07 7.62 9.79
C ARG A 24 -25.81 7.85 11.10
N TYR A 25 -25.36 7.17 12.15
CA TYR A 25 -25.83 7.38 13.52
C TYR A 25 -24.79 8.14 14.33
N TYR A 26 -25.23 9.14 15.08
CA TYR A 26 -24.40 9.93 15.98
C TYR A 26 -24.60 9.47 17.43
N VAL A 27 -23.50 9.35 18.18
CA VAL A 27 -23.48 8.95 19.59
C VAL A 27 -22.66 9.96 20.37
N HIS A 28 -23.25 10.56 21.40
CA HIS A 28 -22.57 11.48 22.29
C HIS A 28 -23.17 11.41 23.69
N ALA A 29 -22.37 10.94 24.66
CA ALA A 29 -22.83 10.73 26.04
C ALA A 29 -23.42 12.00 26.70
N ALA A 30 -22.99 13.19 26.27
CA ALA A 30 -23.47 14.47 26.80
C ALA A 30 -24.62 15.11 25.97
N ALA A 31 -25.15 14.43 24.96
CA ALA A 31 -26.25 14.95 24.16
C ALA A 31 -27.52 15.15 25.00
N THR A 32 -28.25 16.23 24.71
CA THR A 32 -29.47 16.61 25.44
C THR A 32 -30.73 16.65 24.56
N GLY A 33 -30.59 16.35 23.26
CA GLY A 33 -31.70 16.37 22.30
C GLY A 33 -32.60 15.14 22.37
N ALA A 34 -33.25 14.81 21.26
CA ALA A 34 -34.29 13.80 21.18
C ALA A 34 -33.79 12.34 21.25
N ASN A 35 -32.48 12.11 21.33
CA ASN A 35 -31.87 10.77 21.43
C ASN A 35 -32.28 9.83 20.29
N THR A 36 -32.28 10.34 19.05
CA THR A 36 -32.66 9.64 17.83
C THR A 36 -31.46 9.18 16.98
N GLY A 37 -30.27 9.70 17.28
CA GLY A 37 -29.03 9.42 16.56
C GLY A 37 -28.92 10.09 15.18
N GLN A 38 -29.84 11.00 14.81
CA GLN A 38 -29.88 11.58 13.46
C GLN A 38 -28.97 12.82 13.26
N SER A 39 -28.50 13.41 14.35
CA SER A 39 -27.58 14.55 14.37
C SER A 39 -26.78 14.53 15.66
N TRP A 40 -25.74 15.37 15.78
CA TRP A 40 -25.03 15.52 17.06
C TRP A 40 -25.92 16.05 18.19
N VAL A 41 -26.87 16.94 17.88
CA VAL A 41 -27.82 17.48 18.88
C VAL A 41 -28.73 16.38 19.41
N ASP A 42 -29.24 15.54 18.51
CA ASP A 42 -30.15 14.44 18.82
C ASP A 42 -29.41 13.10 18.95
N ALA A 43 -28.10 13.11 19.20
CA ALA A 43 -27.28 11.92 19.24
C ALA A 43 -27.75 10.92 20.31
N PHE A 44 -27.49 9.63 20.09
CA PHE A 44 -27.70 8.64 21.13
C PHE A 44 -26.76 8.89 22.31
N THR A 45 -27.28 8.90 23.54
CA THR A 45 -26.46 9.00 24.76
C THR A 45 -25.82 7.67 25.17
N ASP A 46 -26.33 6.56 24.62
CA ASP A 46 -25.82 5.21 24.83
C ASP A 46 -25.53 4.56 23.47
N LEU A 47 -24.28 4.13 23.30
CA LEU A 47 -23.79 3.47 22.09
C LEU A 47 -24.58 2.18 21.77
N GLN A 48 -25.06 1.44 22.77
CA GLN A 48 -25.82 0.21 22.53
C GLN A 48 -27.09 0.45 21.72
N ASN A 49 -27.74 1.61 21.90
CA ASN A 49 -28.93 1.97 21.14
C ASN A 49 -28.61 2.15 19.65
N ALA A 50 -27.47 2.76 19.33
CA ALA A 50 -27.01 2.90 17.95
C ALA A 50 -26.67 1.54 17.33
N LEU A 51 -25.96 0.68 18.07
CA LEU A 51 -25.54 -0.65 17.60
C LEU A 51 -26.72 -1.60 17.33
N GLN A 52 -27.81 -1.49 18.09
CA GLN A 52 -29.03 -2.27 17.85
C GLN A 52 -29.70 -1.91 16.51
N LEU A 53 -29.66 -0.63 16.13
CA LEU A 53 -30.28 -0.12 14.91
C LEU A 53 -29.41 -0.32 13.67
N ALA A 54 -28.10 -0.07 13.79
CA ALA A 54 -27.15 -0.14 12.68
C ALA A 54 -27.18 -1.51 11.98
N GLN A 55 -27.04 -1.47 10.65
CA GLN A 55 -26.97 -2.64 9.77
C GLN A 55 -25.73 -2.54 8.86
N ALA A 56 -25.41 -3.62 8.14
CA ALA A 56 -24.31 -3.62 7.19
C ALA A 56 -24.40 -2.44 6.20
N GLY A 57 -23.31 -1.68 6.07
CA GLY A 57 -23.23 -0.45 5.27
C GLY A 57 -23.38 0.85 6.07
N ASP A 58 -23.94 0.80 7.29
CA ASP A 58 -24.12 1.97 8.14
C ASP A 58 -22.82 2.44 8.81
N GLU A 59 -22.79 3.72 9.18
CA GLU A 59 -21.72 4.36 9.95
C GLU A 59 -22.23 4.75 11.33
N VAL A 60 -21.42 4.54 12.37
CA VAL A 60 -21.69 5.03 13.73
C VAL A 60 -20.54 5.94 14.15
N TRP A 61 -20.86 7.22 14.36
CA TRP A 61 -19.94 8.27 14.76
C TRP A 61 -20.08 8.53 16.25
N VAL A 62 -18.99 8.33 16.99
CA VAL A 62 -18.98 8.36 18.46
C VAL A 62 -18.09 9.50 18.93
N ALA A 63 -18.72 10.49 19.57
CA ALA A 63 -18.04 11.59 20.20
C ALA A 63 -17.28 11.15 21.45
N GLU A 64 -16.33 11.98 21.87
CA GLU A 64 -15.56 11.82 23.09
C GLU A 64 -16.45 11.49 24.29
N GLY A 65 -15.93 10.66 25.18
CA GLY A 65 -16.63 10.21 26.36
C GLY A 65 -16.35 8.75 26.68
N THR A 66 -16.86 8.33 27.84
CA THR A 66 -16.81 6.93 28.27
C THR A 66 -18.17 6.29 28.09
N TYR A 67 -18.18 5.11 27.48
CA TYR A 67 -19.36 4.32 27.19
C TYR A 67 -19.21 2.93 27.83
N TRP A 68 -20.30 2.41 28.37
CA TRP A 68 -20.35 1.10 29.02
C TRP A 68 -21.31 0.17 28.27
N PRO A 69 -20.99 -1.14 28.16
CA PRO A 69 -21.84 -2.10 27.45
C PRO A 69 -23.18 -2.33 28.17
N THR A 70 -23.23 -2.05 29.47
CA THR A 70 -24.43 -2.10 30.31
C THR A 70 -24.28 -1.18 31.52
N THR A 71 -25.39 -0.74 32.10
CA THR A 71 -25.43 -0.04 33.40
C THR A 71 -25.63 -1.00 34.58
N THR A 72 -25.73 -2.31 34.32
CA THR A 72 -25.87 -3.36 35.34
C THR A 72 -24.52 -4.02 35.64
N THR A 73 -24.51 -5.09 36.45
CA THR A 73 -23.32 -5.91 36.73
C THR A 73 -23.26 -7.17 35.87
N ASP A 74 -24.00 -7.24 34.76
CA ASP A 74 -23.97 -8.42 33.88
C ASP A 74 -22.71 -8.42 33.01
N ARG A 75 -21.73 -9.22 33.45
CA ARG A 75 -20.42 -9.36 32.80
C ARG A 75 -20.46 -9.97 31.40
N ASN A 76 -21.60 -10.55 30.97
CA ASN A 76 -21.70 -11.21 29.67
C ASN A 76 -22.08 -10.26 28.52
N ILE A 77 -22.42 -9.00 28.84
CA ILE A 77 -22.79 -7.99 27.86
C ILE A 77 -21.54 -7.27 27.36
N SER A 78 -21.44 -7.12 26.05
CA SER A 78 -20.37 -6.43 25.32
C SER A 78 -20.98 -5.46 24.31
N PHE A 79 -20.14 -4.58 23.74
CA PHE A 79 -20.49 -3.90 22.50
C PHE A 79 -20.37 -4.89 21.34
N GLU A 80 -21.44 -5.04 20.56
CA GLU A 80 -21.53 -6.05 19.50
C GLU A 80 -22.08 -5.42 18.20
N PRO A 81 -21.24 -4.70 17.42
CA PRO A 81 -21.66 -4.18 16.12
C PRO A 81 -21.89 -5.33 15.13
N LYS A 82 -22.88 -5.16 14.25
CA LYS A 82 -23.14 -6.15 13.18
C LYS A 82 -22.01 -6.14 12.16
N SER A 83 -21.81 -7.30 11.53
CA SER A 83 -20.94 -7.43 10.36
C SER A 83 -21.30 -6.40 9.29
N GLY A 84 -20.29 -5.69 8.77
CA GLY A 84 -20.39 -4.63 7.78
C GLY A 84 -20.71 -3.23 8.32
N VAL A 85 -20.82 -3.03 9.64
CA VAL A 85 -20.96 -1.71 10.26
C VAL A 85 -19.59 -1.06 10.47
N LYS A 86 -19.49 0.25 10.21
CA LYS A 86 -18.27 1.03 10.46
C LYS A 86 -18.43 1.91 11.71
N LEU A 87 -17.57 1.70 12.69
CA LEU A 87 -17.53 2.47 13.93
C LEU A 87 -16.34 3.43 13.87
N TYR A 88 -16.63 4.72 14.06
CA TYR A 88 -15.65 5.79 14.14
C TYR A 88 -15.75 6.49 15.49
N GLY A 89 -14.71 6.44 16.30
CA GLY A 89 -14.56 7.19 17.54
C GLY A 89 -13.57 8.33 17.35
N GLY A 90 -13.67 9.42 18.11
CA GLY A 90 -12.73 10.54 17.95
C GLY A 90 -13.34 11.88 17.60
N PHE A 91 -14.64 12.05 17.81
CA PHE A 91 -15.33 13.29 17.46
C PHE A 91 -15.51 14.18 18.70
N SER A 92 -15.45 15.51 18.54
CA SER A 92 -15.88 16.46 19.55
C SER A 92 -17.41 16.59 19.63
N GLY A 93 -18.13 16.11 18.62
CA GLY A 93 -19.59 16.16 18.54
C GLY A 93 -20.12 17.37 17.77
N THR A 94 -19.34 17.92 16.86
CA THR A 94 -19.72 19.09 16.03
C THR A 94 -19.43 18.90 14.54
N GLU A 95 -18.74 17.81 14.19
CA GLU A 95 -18.18 17.57 12.87
C GLU A 95 -19.26 17.22 11.84
N ILE A 96 -19.07 17.70 10.62
CA ILE A 96 -19.96 17.40 9.48
C ILE A 96 -19.32 16.44 8.47
N SER A 97 -18.00 16.24 8.55
CA SER A 97 -17.23 15.34 7.68
C SER A 97 -16.28 14.45 8.50
N LEU A 98 -15.93 13.27 7.95
CA LEU A 98 -15.11 12.29 8.67
C LEU A 98 -13.66 12.79 8.86
N ASP A 99 -13.18 13.64 7.96
CA ASP A 99 -11.82 14.18 7.96
C ASP A 99 -11.60 15.27 9.02
N GLU A 100 -12.67 15.78 9.64
CA GLU A 100 -12.61 16.72 10.78
C GLU A 100 -12.29 16.02 12.11
N ARG A 101 -12.39 14.69 12.15
CA ARG A 101 -12.20 13.86 13.35
C ARG A 101 -10.75 13.89 13.83
N ASP A 102 -10.54 14.15 15.12
CA ASP A 102 -9.26 13.99 15.81
C ASP A 102 -9.38 12.98 16.96
N TRP A 103 -9.03 11.74 16.65
CA TRP A 103 -9.20 10.61 17.57
C TRP A 103 -8.21 10.60 18.74
N GLU A 104 -7.09 11.32 18.63
CA GLU A 104 -6.15 11.48 19.74
C GLU A 104 -6.63 12.56 20.70
N GLN A 105 -7.16 13.67 20.16
CA GLN A 105 -7.65 14.78 20.96
C GLN A 105 -8.99 14.49 21.64
N TYR A 106 -9.91 13.77 20.98
CA TYR A 106 -11.29 13.55 21.43
C TYR A 106 -11.60 12.06 21.67
N PRO A 107 -10.98 11.41 22.68
CA PRO A 107 -11.02 9.96 22.81
C PRO A 107 -12.42 9.41 23.10
N ALA A 108 -12.88 8.46 22.27
CA ALA A 108 -14.03 7.61 22.54
C ALA A 108 -13.59 6.35 23.32
N ILE A 109 -13.99 6.25 24.58
CA ILE A 109 -13.56 5.20 25.51
C ILE A 109 -14.69 4.19 25.70
N LEU A 110 -14.43 2.92 25.39
CA LEU A 110 -15.29 1.79 25.69
C LEU A 110 -14.74 1.09 26.94
N SER A 111 -15.48 1.15 28.03
CA SER A 111 -15.03 0.65 29.33
C SER A 111 -15.74 -0.65 29.73
N GLY A 112 -14.95 -1.65 30.13
CA GLY A 112 -15.43 -2.87 30.77
C GLY A 112 -15.70 -2.70 32.27
N ASP A 113 -15.27 -1.60 32.90
CA ASP A 113 -15.49 -1.28 34.32
C ASP A 113 -16.96 -0.95 34.59
N ILE A 114 -17.79 -1.99 34.72
CA ILE A 114 -19.24 -1.93 35.00
C ILE A 114 -19.48 -2.26 36.46
N GLY A 115 -20.57 -1.75 37.05
CA GLY A 115 -20.86 -1.99 38.47
C GLY A 115 -20.12 -1.02 39.40
N GLN A 116 -19.23 -1.52 40.25
CA GLN A 116 -18.46 -0.70 41.19
C GLN A 116 -17.15 -0.21 40.53
N PRO A 117 -16.94 1.11 40.39
CA PRO A 117 -15.75 1.63 39.72
C PRO A 117 -14.44 1.10 40.30
N GLY A 118 -13.63 0.48 39.44
CA GLY A 118 -12.32 -0.09 39.77
C GLY A 118 -12.35 -1.48 40.39
N ASP A 119 -13.52 -2.13 40.50
CA ASP A 119 -13.63 -3.51 40.95
C ASP A 119 -13.54 -4.49 39.78
N SER A 120 -12.35 -5.04 39.52
CA SER A 120 -12.17 -5.99 38.41
C SER A 120 -13.08 -7.24 38.46
N THR A 121 -13.73 -7.54 39.59
CA THR A 121 -14.57 -8.74 39.75
C THR A 121 -15.95 -8.62 39.12
N ASP A 122 -16.44 -7.40 38.90
CA ASP A 122 -17.70 -7.13 38.20
C ASP A 122 -17.53 -6.54 36.79
N ASN A 123 -16.29 -6.26 36.34
CA ASN A 123 -15.99 -5.87 34.98
C ASN A 123 -16.54 -6.83 33.91
N ALA A 124 -17.00 -6.30 32.78
CA ALA A 124 -17.35 -7.08 31.60
C ALA A 124 -16.24 -8.06 31.22
N TYR A 125 -16.60 -9.28 30.83
CA TYR A 125 -15.59 -10.26 30.42
C TYR A 125 -14.85 -9.79 29.17
N THR A 126 -15.59 -9.25 28.20
CA THR A 126 -15.06 -8.71 26.94
C THR A 126 -15.71 -7.36 26.69
N VAL A 127 -14.92 -6.33 26.35
CA VAL A 127 -15.47 -4.99 26.06
C VAL A 127 -16.19 -4.98 24.71
N MET A 128 -15.54 -5.49 23.66
CA MET A 128 -16.06 -5.53 22.29
C MET A 128 -16.01 -6.95 21.72
N TYR A 129 -17.13 -7.39 21.13
CA TYR A 129 -17.22 -8.68 20.45
C TYR A 129 -17.62 -8.48 18.99
N LEU A 130 -16.77 -8.95 18.08
CA LEU A 130 -17.03 -8.98 16.64
C LEU A 130 -17.29 -10.42 16.20
N HIS A 131 -18.53 -10.71 15.83
CA HIS A 131 -18.96 -12.03 15.35
C HIS A 131 -19.03 -12.07 13.82
N GLU A 132 -18.20 -12.91 13.20
CA GLU A 132 -18.08 -13.08 11.76
C GLU A 132 -17.99 -11.74 10.97
N PRO A 133 -17.11 -10.80 11.38
CA PRO A 133 -17.04 -9.49 10.76
C PRO A 133 -16.44 -9.52 9.36
N ASP A 134 -17.19 -9.07 8.35
CA ASP A 134 -16.72 -9.02 6.97
C ASP A 134 -15.72 -7.87 6.72
N SER A 135 -15.24 -7.79 5.49
CA SER A 135 -14.30 -6.78 4.96
C SER A 135 -14.65 -5.31 5.20
N SER A 136 -15.95 -5.04 5.30
CA SER A 136 -16.49 -3.70 5.38
C SER A 136 -16.70 -3.27 6.83
N THR A 137 -16.59 -4.22 7.77
CA THR A 137 -16.55 -3.96 9.21
C THR A 137 -15.28 -3.20 9.58
N LEU A 138 -15.45 -2.07 10.27
CA LEU A 138 -14.33 -1.21 10.67
C LEU A 138 -14.52 -0.76 12.12
N LEU A 139 -13.45 -0.84 12.90
CA LEU A 139 -13.32 -0.20 14.21
C LEU A 139 -12.15 0.78 14.14
N ASP A 140 -12.44 2.08 14.25
CA ASP A 140 -11.44 3.15 14.08
C ASP A 140 -11.51 4.20 15.19
N GLY A 141 -10.43 4.41 15.95
CA GLY A 141 -10.31 5.54 16.88
C GLY A 141 -10.91 5.31 18.28
N PHE A 142 -10.91 4.07 18.80
CA PHE A 142 -11.47 3.75 20.12
C PHE A 142 -10.40 3.32 21.12
N THR A 143 -10.61 3.67 22.40
CA THR A 143 -9.90 3.06 23.53
C THR A 143 -10.77 2.00 24.18
N LEU A 144 -10.38 0.72 24.12
CA LEU A 144 -11.03 -0.40 24.78
C LEU A 144 -10.25 -0.76 26.05
N ARG A 145 -10.89 -0.64 27.22
CA ARG A 145 -10.19 -0.81 28.50
C ARG A 145 -10.98 -1.55 29.57
N ASP A 146 -10.23 -2.06 30.53
CA ASP A 146 -10.74 -2.66 31.77
C ASP A 146 -11.67 -3.88 31.58
N GLY A 147 -11.57 -4.58 30.45
CA GLY A 147 -12.23 -5.89 30.30
C GLY A 147 -11.48 -7.00 31.04
N THR A 148 -12.21 -7.87 31.74
CA THR A 148 -11.63 -8.92 32.59
C THR A 148 -12.21 -10.30 32.24
N ALA A 149 -11.62 -10.96 31.25
CA ALA A 149 -11.99 -12.30 30.79
C ALA A 149 -11.40 -13.40 31.70
N ASP A 150 -11.84 -13.48 32.96
CA ASP A 150 -11.24 -14.33 34.01
C ASP A 150 -12.03 -15.60 34.38
N PHE A 151 -13.08 -15.94 33.61
CA PHE A 151 -14.04 -17.00 33.95
C PHE A 151 -13.36 -18.34 34.30
N SER A 152 -13.71 -18.87 35.47
CA SER A 152 -13.07 -20.05 36.06
C SER A 152 -13.80 -21.36 35.86
N GLY A 153 -15.03 -21.33 35.34
CA GLY A 153 -15.84 -22.52 35.11
C GLY A 153 -15.34 -23.40 33.96
N LEU A 154 -15.97 -24.56 33.80
CA LEU A 154 -15.72 -25.49 32.69
C LEU A 154 -16.22 -24.88 31.38
N SER A 155 -15.32 -24.69 30.41
CA SER A 155 -15.62 -24.28 29.04
C SER A 155 -14.39 -24.50 28.14
N THR A 156 -14.52 -24.24 26.83
CA THR A 156 -13.43 -24.38 25.86
C THR A 156 -12.28 -23.42 26.16
N SER A 157 -11.08 -23.74 25.65
CA SER A 157 -9.89 -22.91 25.88
C SER A 157 -9.98 -21.53 25.23
N ARG A 158 -10.81 -21.38 24.19
CA ARG A 158 -11.03 -20.11 23.47
C ARG A 158 -12.37 -19.46 23.80
N ASP A 159 -13.00 -19.79 24.92
CA ASP A 159 -14.23 -19.11 25.38
C ASP A 159 -13.97 -17.60 25.54
N ARG A 160 -14.87 -16.74 25.03
CA ARG A 160 -14.77 -15.28 25.16
C ARG A 160 -14.73 -14.80 26.61
N ARG A 161 -15.28 -15.57 27.55
CA ARG A 161 -15.18 -15.25 28.98
C ARG A 161 -13.80 -15.53 29.58
N LYS A 162 -12.89 -16.16 28.81
CA LYS A 162 -11.51 -16.51 29.19
C LYS A 162 -10.45 -15.81 28.34
N CYS A 163 -10.83 -15.21 27.21
CA CYS A 163 -9.93 -14.65 26.22
C CYS A 163 -10.45 -13.30 25.71
N GLY A 164 -9.58 -12.41 25.23
CA GLY A 164 -10.01 -11.16 24.61
C GLY A 164 -10.72 -10.24 25.60
N GLY A 165 -10.00 -9.79 26.64
CA GLY A 165 -10.56 -8.87 27.63
C GLY A 165 -11.05 -7.57 26.97
N GLY A 166 -10.22 -6.97 26.11
CA GLY A 166 -10.62 -5.80 25.33
C GLY A 166 -11.48 -6.18 24.13
N LEU A 167 -10.90 -6.89 23.16
CA LEU A 167 -11.57 -7.26 21.92
C LEU A 167 -11.51 -8.76 21.66
N TYR A 168 -12.64 -9.32 21.25
CA TYR A 168 -12.73 -10.69 20.78
C TYR A 168 -13.30 -10.71 19.35
N ILE A 169 -12.50 -11.20 18.40
CA ILE A 169 -12.92 -11.41 17.00
C ILE A 169 -13.14 -12.91 16.77
N MET A 170 -14.34 -13.27 16.32
CA MET A 170 -14.73 -14.65 16.00
C MET A 170 -14.95 -14.81 14.50
N GLY A 171 -14.29 -15.79 13.87
CA GLY A 171 -14.51 -16.15 12.47
C GLY A 171 -15.53 -17.24 12.19
N GLU A 172 -15.61 -18.24 13.08
CA GLU A 172 -16.37 -19.49 12.90
C GLU A 172 -16.21 -20.12 11.52
N ASP A 173 -17.19 -19.95 10.63
CA ASP A 173 -17.21 -20.53 9.28
C ASP A 173 -17.17 -19.45 8.17
N ALA A 174 -16.99 -18.18 8.53
CA ALA A 174 -16.99 -17.04 7.62
C ALA A 174 -15.58 -16.58 7.21
N GLU A 175 -15.49 -15.78 6.14
CA GLU A 175 -14.29 -14.99 5.83
C GLU A 175 -14.33 -13.68 6.63
N ALA A 176 -13.74 -13.67 7.82
CA ALA A 176 -13.72 -12.50 8.70
C ALA A 176 -12.41 -11.70 8.57
N TYR A 177 -12.48 -10.45 8.11
CA TYR A 177 -11.29 -9.60 7.90
C TYR A 177 -11.59 -8.11 8.13
N PRO A 178 -11.98 -7.74 9.36
CA PRO A 178 -12.28 -6.36 9.70
C PRO A 178 -11.02 -5.50 9.69
N GLY A 179 -11.21 -4.21 9.45
CA GLY A 179 -10.19 -3.20 9.75
C GLY A 179 -10.24 -2.82 11.23
N ILE A 180 -9.12 -2.91 11.93
CA ILE A 180 -8.96 -2.38 13.29
C ILE A 180 -7.87 -1.30 13.24
N ARG A 181 -8.27 -0.04 13.38
CA ARG A 181 -7.39 1.11 13.11
C ARG A 181 -7.37 2.09 14.28
N ASN A 182 -6.22 2.69 14.57
CA ASN A 182 -6.12 3.78 15.53
C ASN A 182 -6.77 3.45 16.90
N CYS A 183 -6.71 2.17 17.31
CA CYS A 183 -7.37 1.70 18.52
C CYS A 183 -6.37 1.46 19.63
N ARG A 184 -6.76 1.74 20.88
CA ARG A 184 -5.96 1.47 22.08
C ARG A 184 -6.62 0.41 22.95
N PHE A 185 -5.90 -0.64 23.28
CA PHE A 185 -6.29 -1.71 24.20
C PHE A 185 -5.50 -1.55 25.48
N LEU A 186 -6.16 -1.12 26.56
CA LEU A 186 -5.50 -0.69 27.80
C LEU A 186 -6.02 -1.45 29.02
N HIS A 187 -5.12 -2.01 29.84
CA HIS A 187 -5.44 -2.65 31.13
C HIS A 187 -6.44 -3.82 31.06
N ASN A 188 -6.54 -4.49 29.91
CA ASN A 188 -7.41 -5.63 29.77
C ASN A 188 -6.73 -6.91 30.26
N THR A 189 -7.52 -7.79 30.86
CA THR A 189 -7.04 -9.05 31.46
C THR A 189 -7.74 -10.25 30.84
N ALA A 190 -6.99 -11.30 30.55
CA ALA A 190 -7.51 -12.59 30.12
C ALA A 190 -6.94 -13.75 30.96
N ARG A 191 -7.74 -14.79 31.16
CA ARG A 191 -7.28 -16.02 31.80
C ARG A 191 -6.43 -16.87 30.88
N ASN A 192 -6.83 -17.00 29.61
CA ASN A 192 -6.22 -17.95 28.68
C ASN A 192 -5.40 -17.28 27.59
N SER A 193 -5.96 -16.32 26.85
CA SER A 193 -5.25 -15.71 25.71
C SER A 193 -5.76 -14.32 25.37
N GLY A 194 -4.83 -13.42 25.02
CA GLY A 194 -5.17 -12.12 24.46
C GLY A 194 -5.83 -11.20 25.47
N GLY A 195 -5.05 -10.69 26.44
CA GLY A 195 -5.56 -9.70 27.39
C GLY A 195 -6.19 -8.52 26.65
N GLY A 196 -5.41 -7.86 25.79
CA GLY A 196 -5.88 -6.75 24.95
C GLY A 196 -6.87 -7.21 23.88
N ALA A 197 -6.48 -8.15 23.02
CA ALA A 197 -7.36 -8.69 22.01
C ALA A 197 -7.04 -10.14 21.63
N ILE A 198 -8.03 -10.83 21.07
CA ILE A 198 -7.87 -12.14 20.45
C ILE A 198 -8.53 -12.18 19.07
N VAL A 199 -7.83 -12.80 18.12
CA VAL A 199 -8.34 -13.24 16.83
C VAL A 199 -8.54 -14.75 16.91
N ASN A 200 -9.79 -15.20 16.84
CA ASN A 200 -10.10 -16.62 16.88
C ASN A 200 -10.69 -17.08 15.55
N GLY A 201 -9.93 -17.91 14.84
CA GLY A 201 -10.38 -18.58 13.62
C GLY A 201 -11.71 -19.33 13.80
N GLY A 202 -11.79 -20.22 14.80
CA GLY A 202 -12.83 -21.26 14.85
C GLY A 202 -12.71 -22.26 13.67
N GLY A 203 -13.30 -23.45 13.81
CA GLY A 203 -13.55 -24.42 12.72
C GLY A 203 -12.61 -24.43 11.51
N ASP A 204 -13.21 -24.30 10.31
CA ASP A 204 -12.58 -24.10 9.00
C ASP A 204 -12.56 -22.60 8.59
N GLY A 205 -12.93 -21.68 9.49
CA GLY A 205 -13.09 -20.26 9.18
C GLY A 205 -11.78 -19.52 8.93
N SER A 206 -11.84 -18.54 8.02
CA SER A 206 -10.71 -17.69 7.66
C SER A 206 -10.81 -16.35 8.35
N VAL A 207 -9.89 -16.05 9.26
CA VAL A 207 -9.85 -14.80 10.02
C VAL A 207 -8.51 -14.11 9.84
N ALA A 208 -8.51 -12.96 9.16
CA ALA A 208 -7.32 -12.14 8.96
C ALA A 208 -7.61 -10.63 9.08
N PRO A 209 -7.87 -10.11 10.30
CA PRO A 209 -8.04 -8.70 10.54
C PRO A 209 -6.73 -7.94 10.29
N LEU A 210 -6.85 -6.73 9.73
CA LEU A 210 -5.75 -5.78 9.70
C LEU A 210 -5.75 -4.96 10.98
N PHE A 211 -4.72 -5.10 11.80
CA PHE A 211 -4.42 -4.16 12.88
C PHE A 211 -3.44 -3.11 12.37
N PHE A 212 -3.89 -1.85 12.29
CA PHE A 212 -3.09 -0.74 11.78
C PHE A 212 -3.08 0.43 12.78
N ASN A 213 -1.89 0.87 13.19
CA ASN A 213 -1.74 1.98 14.13
C ASN A 213 -2.47 1.74 15.47
N CYS A 214 -2.41 0.51 15.99
CA CYS A 214 -3.06 0.13 17.24
C CYS A 214 -2.07 0.05 18.41
N HIS A 215 -2.54 0.37 19.60
CA HIS A 215 -1.77 0.41 20.83
C HIS A 215 -2.26 -0.65 21.82
N PHE A 216 -1.45 -1.67 22.11
CA PHE A 216 -1.70 -2.68 23.15
C PHE A 216 -0.83 -2.35 24.36
N GLU A 217 -1.45 -1.83 25.42
CA GLU A 217 -0.73 -1.26 26.54
C GLU A 217 -1.16 -1.87 27.88
N ALA A 218 -0.18 -2.33 28.66
CA ALA A 218 -0.38 -2.80 30.02
C ALA A 218 -1.49 -3.86 30.17
N ASN A 219 -1.67 -4.70 29.14
CA ASN A 219 -2.61 -5.81 29.17
C ASN A 219 -1.94 -7.06 29.77
N ARG A 220 -2.76 -7.95 30.33
CA ARG A 220 -2.30 -9.14 31.05
C ARG A 220 -3.01 -10.40 30.62
N SER A 221 -2.27 -11.50 30.51
CA SER A 221 -2.84 -12.83 30.34
C SER A 221 -2.20 -13.83 31.30
N LEU A 222 -3.01 -14.68 31.95
CA LEU A 222 -2.52 -15.83 32.71
C LEU A 222 -2.14 -17.02 31.82
N GLY A 223 -2.40 -16.92 30.52
CA GLY A 223 -1.94 -17.87 29.52
C GLY A 223 -1.02 -17.19 28.52
N ASN A 224 -1.40 -17.18 27.25
CA ASN A 224 -0.62 -16.58 26.16
C ASN A 224 -1.05 -15.14 25.87
N ALA A 225 -0.19 -14.33 25.25
CA ALA A 225 -0.55 -13.00 24.72
C ALA A 225 -1.16 -12.05 25.76
N GLY A 226 -0.31 -11.26 26.42
CA GLY A 226 -0.79 -10.12 27.19
C GLY A 226 -1.51 -9.12 26.28
N GLY A 227 -0.87 -8.73 25.18
CA GLY A 227 -1.43 -7.80 24.18
C GLY A 227 -2.40 -8.49 23.21
N LEU A 228 -1.88 -9.07 22.13
CA LEU A 228 -2.68 -9.64 21.03
C LEU A 228 -2.40 -11.15 20.86
N ALA A 229 -3.45 -11.96 20.94
CA ALA A 229 -3.43 -13.38 20.58
C ALA A 229 -4.02 -13.57 19.18
N TYR A 230 -3.21 -13.99 18.22
CA TYR A 230 -3.62 -14.23 16.85
C TYR A 230 -3.69 -15.73 16.56
N LEU A 231 -4.90 -16.30 16.61
CA LEU A 231 -5.17 -17.73 16.49
C LEU A 231 -6.09 -18.06 15.29
N GLY A 232 -5.97 -17.29 14.21
CA GLY A 232 -6.71 -17.43 12.95
C GLY A 232 -5.77 -17.55 11.75
N ALA A 233 -6.31 -18.01 10.61
CA ALA A 233 -5.63 -18.12 9.31
C ALA A 233 -6.50 -17.50 8.23
N ALA A 234 -5.95 -17.13 7.08
CA ALA A 234 -6.75 -16.79 5.91
C ALA A 234 -6.60 -17.80 4.77
N TRP A 235 -7.70 -18.08 4.08
CA TRP A 235 -7.70 -18.83 2.81
C TRP A 235 -7.02 -18.06 1.67
N VAL A 236 -6.94 -16.74 1.81
CA VAL A 236 -6.40 -15.80 0.82
C VAL A 236 -5.41 -14.89 1.51
N GLU A 237 -4.17 -14.83 1.01
CA GLU A 237 -3.17 -13.89 1.53
C GLU A 237 -3.67 -12.44 1.35
N ARG A 238 -3.75 -11.69 2.46
CA ARG A 238 -4.25 -10.29 2.46
C ARG A 238 -3.15 -9.25 2.68
N GLY A 239 -1.89 -9.67 2.69
CA GLY A 239 -0.73 -8.80 2.91
C GLY A 239 -0.33 -8.72 4.38
N VAL A 240 0.00 -7.52 4.86
CA VAL A 240 0.45 -7.28 6.24
C VAL A 240 -0.74 -7.37 7.21
N GLU A 241 -0.62 -8.20 8.24
CA GLU A 241 -1.71 -8.44 9.20
C GLU A 241 -1.63 -7.48 10.40
N VAL A 242 -0.39 -7.15 10.81
CA VAL A 242 -0.13 -6.24 11.93
C VAL A 242 0.92 -5.23 11.49
N ASP A 243 0.51 -3.95 11.44
CA ASP A 243 1.37 -2.88 10.94
C ASP A 243 1.30 -1.63 11.80
N SER A 244 2.46 -1.00 12.01
CA SER A 244 2.56 0.27 12.74
C SER A 244 1.95 0.22 14.16
N CYS A 245 1.90 -0.95 14.78
CA CYS A 245 1.32 -1.14 16.11
C CYS A 245 2.36 -1.02 17.24
N VAL A 246 1.90 -0.62 18.42
CA VAL A 246 2.72 -0.55 19.64
C VAL A 246 2.24 -1.59 20.65
N PHE A 247 3.15 -2.41 21.14
CA PHE A 247 2.95 -3.36 22.23
C PHE A 247 3.82 -2.92 23.41
N LEU A 248 3.22 -2.30 24.42
CA LEU A 248 3.93 -1.69 25.54
C LEU A 248 3.52 -2.33 26.87
N ARG A 249 4.49 -2.84 27.63
CA ARG A 249 4.29 -3.34 29.01
C ARG A 249 3.22 -4.41 29.15
N ASN A 250 2.99 -5.21 28.11
CA ASN A 250 2.08 -6.34 28.21
C ASN A 250 2.76 -7.52 28.90
N SER A 251 1.97 -8.32 29.61
CA SER A 251 2.47 -9.46 30.38
C SER A 251 1.69 -10.74 30.10
N ALA A 252 2.39 -11.85 29.91
CA ALA A 252 1.82 -13.19 29.80
C ALA A 252 2.52 -14.14 30.76
N VAL A 253 1.78 -15.01 31.46
CA VAL A 253 2.42 -16.03 32.30
C VAL A 253 3.08 -17.10 31.42
N VAL A 254 2.45 -17.51 30.31
CA VAL A 254 2.97 -18.59 29.47
C VAL A 254 3.87 -18.03 28.36
N ARG A 255 3.31 -17.57 27.25
CA ARG A 255 4.10 -17.13 26.09
C ARG A 255 3.53 -15.89 25.40
N GLY A 256 4.38 -15.12 24.73
CA GLY A 256 3.99 -13.94 23.98
C GLY A 256 3.56 -12.82 24.93
N GLY A 257 4.49 -12.08 25.53
CA GLY A 257 4.12 -10.96 26.41
C GLY A 257 3.31 -9.92 25.64
N GLY A 258 3.87 -9.41 24.54
CA GLY A 258 3.19 -8.49 23.62
C GLY A 258 2.26 -9.23 22.65
N PHE A 259 2.80 -10.18 21.91
CA PHE A 259 2.10 -10.84 20.81
C PHE A 259 2.31 -12.35 20.83
N TYR A 260 1.24 -13.09 20.56
CA TYR A 260 1.28 -14.53 20.35
C TYR A 260 0.56 -14.86 19.05
N TYR A 261 1.25 -15.54 18.15
CA TYR A 261 0.66 -16.04 16.90
C TYR A 261 0.79 -17.55 16.81
N GLN A 262 -0.27 -18.18 16.30
CA GLN A 262 -0.30 -19.59 16.00
C GLN A 262 -0.96 -19.84 14.64
N ASP A 263 -0.23 -20.50 13.75
CA ASP A 263 -0.75 -20.91 12.43
C ASP A 263 -2.05 -21.70 12.55
N ALA A 264 -3.04 -21.31 11.74
CA ALA A 264 -4.23 -22.11 11.45
C ALA A 264 -4.11 -22.77 10.06
N GLU A 265 -5.13 -23.54 9.64
CA GLU A 265 -5.03 -24.37 8.42
C GLU A 265 -4.72 -23.52 7.19
N ARG A 266 -3.70 -23.93 6.42
CA ARG A 266 -3.37 -23.39 5.09
C ARG A 266 -2.87 -21.93 5.04
N THR A 267 -2.36 -21.39 6.16
CA THR A 267 -1.60 -20.13 6.10
C THR A 267 -0.26 -20.35 5.42
N ASP A 268 -0.06 -19.72 4.26
CA ASP A 268 1.23 -19.73 3.55
C ASP A 268 2.08 -18.48 3.84
N ARG A 269 1.52 -17.45 4.49
CA ARG A 269 2.23 -16.20 4.76
C ARG A 269 1.79 -15.45 6.03
N LEU A 270 2.77 -14.98 6.81
CA LEU A 270 2.59 -14.04 7.93
C LEU A 270 3.50 -12.82 7.74
N ASP A 271 2.93 -11.62 7.72
CA ASP A 271 3.68 -10.37 7.56
C ASP A 271 3.39 -9.41 8.73
N ILE A 272 4.44 -9.02 9.48
CA ILE A 272 4.38 -8.07 10.59
C ILE A 272 5.41 -6.95 10.38
N GLY A 273 4.92 -5.71 10.28
CA GLY A 273 5.70 -4.55 9.85
C GLY A 273 5.66 -3.37 10.80
N ARG A 274 6.77 -2.61 10.92
CA ARG A 274 6.80 -1.27 11.55
C ARG A 274 6.27 -1.21 12.99
N CYS A 275 6.29 -2.33 13.71
CA CYS A 275 5.74 -2.41 15.07
C CYS A 275 6.81 -2.18 16.15
N GLN A 276 6.38 -1.73 17.33
CA GLN A 276 7.22 -1.53 18.50
C GLN A 276 6.81 -2.49 19.63
N PHE A 277 7.72 -3.35 20.06
CA PHE A 277 7.57 -4.26 21.20
C PHE A 277 8.44 -3.77 22.34
N LEU A 278 7.83 -3.07 23.30
CA LEU A 278 8.50 -2.34 24.35
C LEU A 278 8.14 -2.88 25.73
N GLU A 279 9.13 -3.25 26.53
CA GLU A 279 8.95 -3.59 27.94
C GLU A 279 7.93 -4.73 28.19
N ASN A 280 7.72 -5.61 27.21
CA ASN A 280 6.80 -6.74 27.37
C ASN A 280 7.50 -7.91 28.08
N GLN A 281 6.73 -8.69 28.84
CA GLN A 281 7.25 -9.82 29.59
C GLN A 281 6.45 -11.12 29.38
N SER A 282 7.16 -12.24 29.33
CA SER A 282 6.55 -13.56 29.52
C SER A 282 7.44 -14.46 30.37
N GLU A 283 6.87 -15.45 31.09
CA GLU A 283 7.70 -16.38 31.87
C GLU A 283 8.32 -17.43 30.95
N SER A 284 7.56 -18.19 30.16
CA SER A 284 8.12 -19.30 29.39
C SER A 284 8.80 -18.88 28.09
N GLY A 285 8.18 -18.05 27.25
CA GLY A 285 8.78 -17.71 25.96
C GLY A 285 8.17 -16.52 25.21
N GLY A 286 8.96 -15.83 24.39
CA GLY A 286 8.50 -14.74 23.53
C GLY A 286 8.07 -13.52 24.32
N GLY A 287 9.01 -12.82 24.95
CA GLY A 287 8.69 -11.64 25.78
C GLY A 287 8.01 -10.55 24.96
N GLY A 288 8.64 -10.16 23.85
CA GLY A 288 7.99 -9.34 22.83
C GLY A 288 6.96 -10.15 22.04
N MET A 289 7.42 -11.24 21.41
CA MET A 289 6.66 -11.98 20.43
C MET A 289 6.89 -13.50 20.55
N GLN A 290 5.81 -14.28 20.56
CA GLN A 290 5.83 -15.73 20.37
C GLN A 290 5.17 -16.07 19.02
N LEU A 291 5.89 -16.82 18.19
CA LEU A 291 5.42 -17.36 16.92
C LEU A 291 5.38 -18.89 16.99
N VAL A 292 4.25 -19.47 16.63
CA VAL A 292 4.07 -20.91 16.45
C VAL A 292 3.75 -21.16 14.98
N LEU A 293 4.76 -21.56 14.22
CA LEU A 293 4.76 -21.59 12.75
C LEU A 293 4.81 -23.01 12.19
N GLY A 294 4.65 -23.14 10.87
CA GLY A 294 4.96 -24.32 10.09
C GLY A 294 3.80 -25.26 9.87
N ARG A 295 2.53 -24.84 9.88
CA ARG A 295 1.42 -25.77 9.57
C ARG A 295 1.42 -26.22 8.09
N THR A 296 1.97 -25.42 7.17
CA THR A 296 2.19 -25.80 5.75
C THR A 296 3.67 -25.75 5.38
N ALA A 297 4.12 -26.68 4.53
CA ALA A 297 5.52 -26.79 4.11
C ALA A 297 6.01 -25.61 3.27
N ASP A 298 5.11 -24.79 2.73
CA ASP A 298 5.42 -23.62 1.92
C ASP A 298 5.33 -22.28 2.68
N ALA A 299 5.00 -22.33 3.98
CA ALA A 299 4.78 -21.14 4.79
C ALA A 299 6.02 -20.23 4.87
N THR A 300 5.79 -18.93 4.71
CA THR A 300 6.78 -17.86 4.80
C THR A 300 6.37 -16.82 5.84
N SER A 301 7.28 -16.45 6.75
CA SER A 301 7.01 -15.40 7.73
C SER A 301 8.00 -14.25 7.58
N ASN A 302 7.49 -13.03 7.44
CA ASN A 302 8.26 -11.80 7.26
C ASN A 302 8.03 -10.86 8.45
N LEU A 303 9.11 -10.57 9.19
CA LEU A 303 9.16 -9.54 10.21
C LEU A 303 10.06 -8.41 9.73
N PHE A 304 9.51 -7.21 9.55
CA PHE A 304 10.26 -6.11 8.96
C PHE A 304 10.07 -4.75 9.63
N ASN A 305 11.16 -3.99 9.72
CA ASN A 305 11.16 -2.64 10.32
C ASN A 305 10.62 -2.60 11.76
N ASN A 306 10.77 -3.69 12.52
CA ASN A 306 10.23 -3.79 13.89
C ASN A 306 11.29 -3.41 14.94
N GLN A 307 10.83 -2.88 16.07
CA GLN A 307 11.67 -2.58 17.23
C GLN A 307 11.33 -3.48 18.40
N PHE A 308 12.33 -4.13 19.00
CA PHE A 308 12.22 -4.92 20.20
C PHE A 308 13.12 -4.32 21.28
N GLN A 309 12.53 -3.73 22.31
CA GLN A 309 13.27 -3.04 23.35
C GLN A 309 12.85 -3.46 24.75
N LYS A 310 13.82 -3.79 25.60
CA LYS A 310 13.61 -4.13 27.03
C LYS A 310 12.58 -5.24 27.27
N ASN A 311 12.39 -6.14 26.30
CA ASN A 311 11.50 -7.27 26.52
C ASN A 311 12.20 -8.33 27.36
N TYR A 312 11.41 -9.10 28.12
CA TYR A 312 11.89 -10.08 29.08
C TYR A 312 11.21 -11.44 28.87
N SER A 313 12.01 -12.51 28.77
CA SER A 313 11.51 -13.89 28.82
C SER A 313 12.63 -14.89 29.09
N TRP A 314 12.28 -16.09 29.58
CA TRP A 314 13.24 -17.19 29.73
C TRP A 314 13.69 -17.78 28.38
N GLN A 315 12.82 -17.80 27.36
CA GLN A 315 13.10 -18.33 26.03
C GLN A 315 12.70 -17.31 24.95
N GLY A 316 13.65 -16.72 24.23
CA GLY A 316 13.32 -15.70 23.21
C GLY A 316 12.74 -14.43 23.85
N SER A 317 13.58 -13.63 24.51
CA SER A 317 13.10 -12.41 25.19
C SER A 317 12.49 -11.40 24.21
N ALA A 318 13.04 -11.25 23.00
CA ALA A 318 12.41 -10.49 21.94
C ALA A 318 11.46 -11.37 21.12
N ILE A 319 11.98 -12.45 20.54
CA ILE A 319 11.25 -13.34 19.63
C ILE A 319 11.52 -14.79 20.03
N ALA A 320 10.45 -15.54 20.27
CA ALA A 320 10.49 -16.99 20.38
C ALA A 320 9.62 -17.61 19.31
N ALA A 321 10.15 -18.63 18.67
CA ALA A 321 9.72 -18.97 17.33
C ALA A 321 9.84 -20.50 17.21
N ILE A 322 8.71 -21.22 17.17
CA ILE A 322 8.68 -22.69 17.33
C ILE A 322 7.72 -23.35 16.32
N PRO A 323 7.86 -24.65 16.03
CA PRO A 323 7.04 -25.34 15.05
C PRO A 323 5.74 -25.84 15.68
N LEU A 324 4.67 -25.86 14.91
CA LEU A 324 3.42 -26.51 15.27
C LEU A 324 3.48 -28.00 14.93
N ASN A 325 3.41 -28.88 15.92
CA ASN A 325 3.34 -30.35 15.75
C ASN A 325 4.47 -30.95 14.88
N PHE A 326 5.69 -30.41 14.97
CA PHE A 326 6.85 -30.88 14.18
C PHE A 326 6.72 -30.70 12.66
N ASN A 327 5.86 -29.79 12.19
CA ASN A 327 5.70 -29.52 10.76
C ASN A 327 6.72 -28.49 10.23
N TYR A 328 6.81 -28.42 8.90
CA TYR A 328 7.90 -27.76 8.17
C TYR A 328 7.64 -26.27 7.87
N LEU A 329 8.62 -25.38 8.11
CA LEU A 329 8.59 -23.97 7.65
C LEU A 329 9.50 -23.77 6.42
N LYS A 330 9.04 -23.07 5.38
CA LYS A 330 9.86 -22.77 4.18
C LYS A 330 10.80 -21.61 4.42
N SER A 331 10.31 -20.49 4.95
CA SER A 331 11.20 -19.36 5.22
C SER A 331 10.78 -18.47 6.38
N LEU A 332 11.78 -17.94 7.10
CA LEU A 332 11.64 -16.92 8.12
C LEU A 332 12.58 -15.77 7.78
N HIS A 333 12.03 -14.60 7.52
CA HIS A 333 12.78 -13.39 7.23
C HIS A 333 12.59 -12.38 8.36
N ILE A 334 13.70 -11.95 8.95
CA ILE A 334 13.75 -10.88 9.95
C ILE A 334 14.68 -9.82 9.39
N TYR A 335 14.12 -8.69 8.95
CA TYR A 335 14.94 -7.66 8.31
C TYR A 335 14.65 -6.23 8.74
N ASN A 336 15.67 -5.38 8.73
CA ASN A 336 15.60 -3.99 9.17
C ASN A 336 15.06 -3.82 10.61
N CYS A 337 15.22 -4.82 11.47
CA CYS A 337 14.71 -4.77 12.84
C CYS A 337 15.79 -4.31 13.84
N SER A 338 15.37 -3.74 14.96
CA SER A 338 16.26 -3.34 16.05
C SER A 338 15.97 -4.11 17.34
N PHE A 339 17.02 -4.60 17.98
CA PHE A 339 16.96 -5.36 19.22
C PHE A 339 17.84 -4.67 20.26
N TRP A 340 17.22 -4.01 21.23
CA TRP A 340 17.92 -3.20 22.22
C TRP A 340 17.55 -3.56 23.66
N ASN A 341 18.55 -3.81 24.51
CA ASN A 341 18.35 -4.02 25.95
C ASN A 341 17.35 -5.13 26.30
N ASN A 342 17.13 -6.11 25.42
CA ASN A 342 16.29 -7.25 25.76
C ASN A 342 17.04 -8.16 26.72
N ILE A 343 16.33 -8.74 27.68
CA ILE A 343 16.91 -9.48 28.80
C ILE A 343 16.36 -10.90 28.79
N GLY A 344 17.23 -11.89 28.67
CA GLY A 344 16.90 -13.29 28.95
C GLY A 344 17.70 -13.83 30.12
N TYR A 345 17.01 -14.48 31.06
CA TYR A 345 17.62 -15.00 32.29
C TYR A 345 17.09 -16.42 32.57
N ASN A 346 17.93 -17.45 32.44
CA ASN A 346 17.61 -18.80 32.93
C ASN A 346 18.87 -19.70 33.05
N LEU A 347 18.75 -20.85 33.71
CA LEU A 347 19.75 -21.93 33.77
C LEU A 347 19.40 -23.11 32.83
N SER A 348 18.38 -22.99 31.97
CA SER A 348 17.93 -24.02 31.01
C SER A 348 18.74 -24.04 29.70
N THR A 349 18.57 -25.04 28.81
CA THR A 349 19.36 -25.18 27.58
C THR A 349 18.84 -24.41 26.35
N ASN A 350 17.61 -23.87 26.43
CA ASN A 350 16.89 -23.28 25.30
C ASN A 350 16.70 -21.76 25.54
N GLN A 351 17.70 -20.97 25.17
CA GLN A 351 17.84 -19.55 25.51
C GLN A 351 18.22 -18.72 24.28
N GLY A 352 17.60 -17.55 24.13
CA GLY A 352 17.94 -16.61 23.04
C GLY A 352 17.28 -15.26 23.27
N ILE A 353 17.84 -14.19 22.72
CA ILE A 353 17.05 -12.97 22.46
C ILE A 353 16.10 -13.27 21.30
N ILE A 354 16.63 -13.92 20.27
CA ILE A 354 15.88 -14.62 19.22
C ILE A 354 16.09 -16.11 19.43
N TYR A 355 15.00 -16.86 19.56
CA TYR A 355 15.02 -18.31 19.70
C TYR A 355 14.15 -18.97 18.62
N GLY A 356 14.71 -19.93 17.89
CA GLY A 356 14.03 -20.63 16.79
C GLY A 356 14.21 -22.15 16.81
N ASP A 357 13.24 -22.91 17.32
CA ASP A 357 13.28 -24.39 17.45
C ASP A 357 12.58 -25.11 16.30
N TYR A 358 12.77 -24.64 15.08
CA TYR A 358 11.96 -25.09 13.94
C TYR A 358 12.44 -26.42 13.36
N LEU A 359 11.54 -27.15 12.72
CA LEU A 359 11.88 -28.15 11.72
C LEU A 359 11.65 -27.52 10.34
N PRO A 360 12.68 -27.03 9.63
CA PRO A 360 12.51 -26.43 8.32
C PRO A 360 12.37 -27.52 7.26
N ALA A 361 11.54 -27.26 6.24
CA ALA A 361 11.46 -28.08 5.03
C ALA A 361 12.83 -28.26 4.35
N ASN A 362 12.89 -29.13 3.34
CA ASN A 362 14.04 -29.14 2.43
C ASN A 362 14.16 -27.77 1.75
N ASN A 363 15.39 -27.22 1.68
CA ASN A 363 15.70 -25.90 1.10
C ASN A 363 15.11 -24.68 1.83
N SER A 364 14.87 -24.78 3.15
CA SER A 364 14.40 -23.61 3.88
C SER A 364 15.45 -22.51 4.05
N LEU A 365 14.97 -21.27 4.12
CA LEU A 365 15.79 -20.07 4.30
C LEU A 365 15.44 -19.37 5.61
N VAL A 366 16.45 -19.14 6.45
CA VAL A 366 16.36 -18.16 7.54
C VAL A 366 17.26 -16.98 7.18
N LEU A 367 16.65 -15.82 7.00
CA LEU A 367 17.32 -14.58 6.63
C LEU A 367 17.22 -13.59 7.77
N LEU A 368 18.36 -13.14 8.28
CA LEU A 368 18.49 -12.05 9.23
C LEU A 368 19.26 -10.91 8.56
N GLY A 369 18.54 -9.99 7.92
CA GLY A 369 19.09 -8.94 7.06
C GLY A 369 18.94 -7.53 7.63
N ASN A 370 20.01 -6.74 7.62
CA ASN A 370 20.10 -5.38 8.12
C ASN A 370 19.48 -5.13 9.50
N ASN A 371 19.66 -6.03 10.46
CA ASN A 371 19.22 -5.84 11.85
C ASN A 371 20.34 -5.24 12.71
N ASN A 372 19.93 -4.55 13.78
CA ASN A 372 20.84 -3.98 14.78
C ASN A 372 20.62 -4.65 16.14
N PHE A 373 21.69 -5.17 16.74
CA PHE A 373 21.66 -5.80 18.06
C PHE A 373 22.55 -5.03 19.03
N PHE A 374 21.94 -4.32 19.98
CA PHE A 374 22.66 -3.44 20.88
C PHE A 374 22.31 -3.71 22.34
N GLN A 375 23.32 -3.85 23.20
CA GLN A 375 23.22 -3.99 24.65
C GLN A 375 22.23 -5.07 25.14
N ASN A 376 21.97 -6.11 24.36
CA ASN A 376 21.15 -7.21 24.84
C ASN A 376 21.92 -8.06 25.85
N TYR A 377 21.20 -8.62 26.81
CA TYR A 377 21.75 -9.48 27.86
C TYR A 377 21.06 -10.85 27.85
N ASN A 378 21.86 -11.92 27.78
CA ASN A 378 21.36 -13.29 27.87
C ASN A 378 22.39 -14.21 28.51
N SER A 379 21.97 -15.06 29.45
CA SER A 379 22.81 -16.12 30.04
C SER A 379 23.20 -17.23 29.03
N GLY A 380 22.44 -17.34 27.95
CA GLY A 380 22.63 -18.28 26.86
C GLY A 380 23.13 -17.55 25.64
N TYR A 381 22.27 -17.44 24.61
CA TYR A 381 22.68 -16.97 23.29
C TYR A 381 22.00 -15.64 22.90
N LEU A 382 22.57 -14.90 21.94
CA LEU A 382 21.84 -13.81 21.28
C LEU A 382 20.79 -14.41 20.33
N ILE A 383 21.22 -15.38 19.52
CA ILE A 383 20.39 -16.14 18.59
C ILE A 383 20.65 -17.62 18.82
N GLN A 384 19.62 -18.40 19.11
CA GLN A 384 19.73 -19.86 19.20
C GLN A 384 18.76 -20.54 18.25
N LEU A 385 19.30 -21.47 17.47
CA LEU A 385 18.58 -22.25 16.47
C LEU A 385 18.91 -23.75 16.63
N PRO A 386 18.26 -24.46 17.59
CA PRO A 386 18.52 -25.86 17.82
C PRO A 386 17.70 -26.75 16.86
N GLY A 387 18.35 -27.62 16.07
CA GLY A 387 17.73 -28.78 15.43
C GLY A 387 17.35 -28.65 13.95
N PHE A 388 18.21 -29.09 13.03
CA PHE A 388 17.90 -29.07 11.59
C PHE A 388 18.33 -30.34 10.84
N GLU A 389 17.50 -30.81 9.91
CA GLU A 389 17.85 -31.81 8.87
C GLU A 389 18.03 -31.14 7.48
N PHE A 390 19.12 -31.49 6.78
CA PHE A 390 19.50 -31.25 5.36
C PHE A 390 19.20 -29.92 4.63
N GLY A 391 20.25 -29.31 4.05
CA GLY A 391 20.20 -28.55 2.78
C GLY A 391 19.93 -27.06 2.89
N LYS A 392 20.46 -26.40 3.93
CA LYS A 392 19.96 -25.08 4.37
C LYS A 392 20.96 -23.95 4.20
N LEU A 393 20.43 -22.78 3.86
CA LEU A 393 21.15 -21.52 3.74
C LEU A 393 20.69 -20.58 4.87
N PHE A 394 21.61 -20.23 5.76
CA PHE A 394 21.42 -19.14 6.72
C PHE A 394 22.20 -17.93 6.23
N ILE A 395 21.52 -16.80 6.02
CA ILE A 395 22.16 -15.54 5.63
C ILE A 395 22.00 -14.56 6.77
N PHE A 396 23.15 -14.09 7.26
CA PHE A 396 23.26 -13.09 8.29
C PHE A 396 23.95 -11.85 7.71
N GLU A 397 23.18 -10.78 7.54
CA GLU A 397 23.64 -9.50 7.02
C GLU A 397 23.27 -8.44 8.04
N ASN A 398 24.18 -7.92 8.86
CA ASN A 398 23.78 -7.05 9.97
C ASN A 398 24.81 -5.96 10.26
N TYR A 399 24.35 -4.72 10.25
CA TYR A 399 25.24 -3.56 10.27
C TYR A 399 25.96 -3.34 11.61
N PHE A 400 25.36 -3.76 12.73
CA PHE A 400 25.98 -3.52 14.04
C PHE A 400 25.50 -4.48 15.13
N ILE A 401 26.46 -5.09 15.82
CA ILE A 401 26.22 -6.09 16.87
C ILE A 401 27.18 -5.79 18.04
N GLU A 402 26.62 -5.35 19.16
CA GLU A 402 27.33 -5.08 20.42
C GLU A 402 26.47 -5.56 21.60
N ASN A 403 26.83 -6.67 22.22
CA ASN A 403 26.00 -7.32 23.24
C ASN A 403 26.82 -7.92 24.38
N ASN A 404 26.15 -8.20 25.50
CA ASN A 404 26.73 -8.86 26.65
C ASN A 404 26.06 -10.22 26.86
N ILE A 405 26.63 -11.26 26.25
CA ILE A 405 26.07 -12.61 26.18
C ILE A 405 27.00 -13.54 26.94
N GLU A 406 26.47 -14.45 27.75
CA GLU A 406 27.33 -15.35 28.52
C GLU A 406 27.78 -16.57 27.70
N ASN A 407 26.93 -17.13 26.84
CA ASN A 407 27.33 -18.20 25.92
C ASN A 407 27.74 -17.60 24.55
N SER A 408 27.33 -18.19 23.44
CA SER A 408 27.72 -17.73 22.11
C SER A 408 26.75 -16.71 21.55
N LEU A 409 27.18 -15.78 20.70
CA LEU A 409 26.22 -14.86 20.06
C LEU A 409 25.22 -15.69 19.24
N ILE A 410 25.71 -16.56 18.36
CA ILE A 410 24.88 -17.40 17.52
C ILE A 410 25.16 -18.87 17.84
N SER A 411 24.10 -19.63 18.02
CA SER A 411 24.16 -21.09 18.16
C SER A 411 23.34 -21.74 17.07
N TYR A 412 23.98 -22.61 16.30
CA TYR A 412 23.40 -23.25 15.13
C TYR A 412 23.81 -24.73 15.10
N TYR A 413 22.83 -25.63 15.19
CA TYR A 413 23.07 -27.09 15.13
C TYR A 413 22.55 -27.65 13.81
N ALA A 414 23.44 -28.21 13.00
CA ALA A 414 23.14 -28.71 11.67
C ALA A 414 23.68 -30.13 11.44
N GLN A 415 23.22 -30.78 10.36
CA GLN A 415 23.77 -32.05 9.86
C GLN A 415 25.00 -31.76 8.97
N MET A 416 25.78 -32.81 8.64
CA MET A 416 27.01 -32.66 7.83
C MET A 416 26.76 -31.90 6.51
N ASN A 417 27.51 -30.81 6.29
CA ASN A 417 27.63 -30.01 5.06
C ASN A 417 26.64 -28.85 4.83
N ASP A 418 25.81 -28.46 5.81
CA ASP A 418 25.04 -27.20 5.69
C ASP A 418 25.96 -25.97 5.62
N LEU A 419 25.48 -24.86 5.04
CA LEU A 419 26.25 -23.62 4.86
C LEU A 419 25.65 -22.46 5.66
N PHE A 420 26.46 -21.90 6.55
CA PHE A 420 26.16 -20.69 7.31
C PHE A 420 26.94 -19.50 6.72
N THR A 421 26.24 -18.48 6.21
CA THR A 421 26.87 -17.33 5.56
C THR A 421 26.69 -16.06 6.37
N LEU A 422 27.79 -15.36 6.65
CA LEU A 422 27.81 -13.99 7.13
C LEU A 422 28.28 -13.08 6.00
N VAL A 423 27.53 -12.03 5.73
CA VAL A 423 27.86 -11.05 4.71
C VAL A 423 27.73 -9.69 5.34
N LYS A 424 28.71 -8.78 5.16
CA LYS A 424 28.60 -7.38 5.58
C LYS A 424 28.20 -7.19 7.05
N CYS A 425 28.79 -7.98 7.95
CA CYS A 425 28.50 -7.90 9.37
C CYS A 425 29.52 -7.05 10.15
N VAL A 426 29.09 -6.31 11.16
CA VAL A 426 30.00 -5.64 12.12
C VAL A 426 29.76 -6.15 13.53
N PHE A 427 30.71 -6.92 14.05
CA PHE A 427 30.75 -7.35 15.43
C PHE A 427 31.71 -6.46 16.21
N TYR A 428 31.16 -5.66 17.12
CA TYR A 428 31.89 -4.69 17.90
C TYR A 428 31.69 -4.90 19.39
N ASN A 429 32.78 -4.97 20.16
CA ASN A 429 32.76 -4.93 21.62
C ASN A 429 31.83 -5.98 22.29
N ASN A 430 31.58 -7.10 21.61
CA ASN A 430 30.75 -8.16 22.18
C ASN A 430 31.50 -8.86 23.31
N LYS A 431 30.78 -9.23 24.36
CA LYS A 431 31.24 -10.19 25.37
C LYS A 431 30.47 -11.48 25.14
N ALA A 432 31.19 -12.57 24.90
CA ALA A 432 30.61 -13.89 24.64
C ALA A 432 31.62 -15.01 24.92
N LEU A 433 31.13 -16.24 25.06
CA LEU A 433 31.95 -17.45 25.00
C LEU A 433 32.59 -17.56 23.62
N ALA A 434 31.77 -17.67 22.57
CA ALA A 434 32.16 -17.71 21.16
C ALA A 434 31.22 -16.85 20.30
N LEU A 435 31.61 -16.52 19.07
CA LEU A 435 30.73 -15.76 18.19
C LEU A 435 29.64 -16.68 17.64
N ILE A 436 30.07 -17.78 17.04
CA ILE A 436 29.20 -18.79 16.45
C ILE A 436 29.64 -20.15 16.98
N SER A 437 28.71 -20.88 17.57
CA SER A 437 28.93 -22.23 18.09
C SER A 437 28.00 -23.24 17.45
N GLY A 438 28.48 -24.48 17.30
CA GLY A 438 27.67 -25.61 16.89
C GLY A 438 28.50 -26.72 16.24
N SER A 439 27.84 -27.68 15.60
CA SER A 439 28.50 -28.87 15.05
C SER A 439 28.10 -29.11 13.60
N TYR A 440 29.06 -29.56 12.79
CA TYR A 440 28.87 -30.18 11.46
C TYR A 440 28.48 -29.29 10.25
N PHE A 441 28.63 -27.97 10.31
CA PHE A 441 28.34 -27.05 9.18
C PHE A 441 29.55 -26.23 8.72
N ASN A 442 29.55 -25.84 7.44
CA ASN A 442 30.52 -24.93 6.84
C ASN A 442 30.15 -23.47 7.14
N VAL A 443 31.16 -22.60 7.28
CA VAL A 443 30.95 -21.17 7.51
C VAL A 443 31.64 -20.37 6.41
N GLU A 444 30.88 -19.49 5.76
CA GLU A 444 31.41 -18.49 4.85
C GLU A 444 31.22 -17.10 5.46
N LEU A 445 32.30 -16.32 5.48
CA LEU A 445 32.33 -14.93 5.93
C LEU A 445 32.80 -14.05 4.80
N LYS A 446 32.00 -13.02 4.50
CA LYS A 446 32.24 -12.09 3.39
C LYS A 446 32.07 -10.67 3.90
N GLU A 447 32.98 -9.77 3.52
CA GLU A 447 32.85 -8.33 3.79
C GLU A 447 32.63 -7.99 5.29
N THR A 448 33.17 -8.79 6.20
CA THR A 448 32.77 -8.75 7.62
C THR A 448 33.89 -8.19 8.51
N LEU A 449 33.51 -7.33 9.46
CA LEU A 449 34.39 -6.69 10.43
C LEU A 449 34.17 -7.23 11.86
N PHE A 450 35.22 -7.78 12.45
CA PHE A 450 35.31 -8.18 13.85
C PHE A 450 36.26 -7.25 14.59
N LYS A 451 35.73 -6.41 15.49
CA LYS A 451 36.56 -5.46 16.23
C LYS A 451 36.30 -5.43 17.74
N LYS A 452 37.36 -5.46 18.54
CA LYS A 452 37.31 -5.29 20.00
C LYS A 452 36.40 -6.29 20.73
N ASN A 453 36.09 -7.45 20.14
CA ASN A 453 35.26 -8.47 20.81
C ASN A 453 36.08 -9.19 21.88
N HIS A 454 35.42 -9.58 22.96
CA HIS A 454 35.99 -10.23 24.14
C HIS A 454 35.46 -11.66 24.23
N MET A 455 36.24 -12.61 23.74
CA MET A 455 35.87 -14.02 23.65
C MET A 455 36.53 -14.84 24.75
N ARG A 456 35.81 -15.79 25.33
CA ARG A 456 36.33 -16.67 26.39
C ARG A 456 36.91 -17.99 25.85
N THR A 457 36.76 -18.27 24.55
CA THR A 457 37.35 -19.41 23.82
C THR A 457 38.60 -19.02 23.03
N HIS A 458 39.32 -20.02 22.51
CA HIS A 458 40.50 -19.85 21.63
C HIS A 458 40.15 -19.58 20.15
N SER A 459 38.88 -19.59 19.78
CA SER A 459 38.40 -19.35 18.41
C SER A 459 37.16 -18.46 18.45
N ILE A 460 37.06 -17.54 17.49
CA ILE A 460 35.86 -16.74 17.24
C ILE A 460 34.71 -17.68 16.83
N ILE A 461 35.00 -18.74 16.08
CA ILE A 461 34.02 -19.67 15.50
C ILE A 461 34.49 -21.12 15.75
N PRO A 462 34.22 -21.71 16.93
CA PRO A 462 34.51 -23.10 17.24
C PRO A 462 33.48 -24.05 16.60
N VAL A 463 33.61 -24.32 15.31
CA VAL A 463 32.71 -25.22 14.55
C VAL A 463 33.48 -26.32 13.80
N TYR A 464 32.86 -27.49 13.69
CA TYR A 464 33.45 -28.71 13.13
C TYR A 464 33.28 -28.83 11.60
N ASN A 465 33.83 -27.92 10.79
CA ASN A 465 33.91 -28.09 9.34
C ASN A 465 34.86 -27.06 8.68
N THR A 466 34.60 -26.69 7.42
CA THR A 466 35.35 -25.66 6.68
C THR A 466 34.89 -24.26 7.05
N GLN A 467 35.83 -23.34 7.22
CA GLN A 467 35.58 -21.91 7.40
C GLN A 467 36.29 -21.12 6.30
N VAL A 468 35.59 -20.20 5.64
CA VAL A 468 36.14 -19.37 4.57
C VAL A 468 35.93 -17.90 4.92
N TYR A 469 37.02 -17.16 5.05
CA TYR A 469 37.05 -15.73 5.32
C TYR A 469 37.47 -15.01 4.04
N THR A 470 36.58 -14.21 3.49
CA THR A 470 36.80 -13.46 2.25
C THR A 470 36.56 -11.98 2.52
N ASN A 471 37.51 -11.12 2.19
CA ASN A 471 37.38 -9.66 2.39
C ASN A 471 36.99 -9.32 3.84
N CYS A 472 37.54 -10.02 4.83
CA CYS A 472 37.20 -9.82 6.24
C CYS A 472 38.26 -8.98 6.95
N THR A 473 37.88 -8.31 8.04
CA THR A 473 38.82 -7.60 8.93
C THR A 473 38.62 -8.07 10.36
N ILE A 474 39.61 -8.76 10.92
CA ILE A 474 39.63 -9.27 12.29
C ILE A 474 40.69 -8.49 13.04
N ILE A 475 40.26 -7.55 13.89
CA ILE A 475 41.17 -6.62 14.54
C ILE A 475 40.90 -6.42 16.03
N ASN A 476 41.95 -6.46 16.85
CA ASN A 476 41.88 -6.14 18.29
C ASN A 476 40.86 -6.97 19.09
N ASN A 477 40.54 -8.20 18.65
CA ASN A 477 39.67 -9.10 19.40
C ASN A 477 40.49 -9.82 20.48
N GLN A 478 40.01 -9.85 21.72
CA GLN A 478 40.63 -10.56 22.83
C GLN A 478 40.21 -12.04 22.82
N ILE A 479 41.16 -12.93 22.57
CA ILE A 479 40.96 -14.38 22.42
C ILE A 479 42.08 -15.07 23.24
N CYS A 480 41.92 -15.17 24.56
CA CYS A 480 43.07 -15.38 25.46
C CYS A 480 42.87 -16.33 26.67
N ASN A 481 41.95 -17.30 26.65
CA ASN A 481 41.70 -18.12 27.86
C ASN A 481 41.86 -19.64 27.68
N ASN A 482 42.56 -20.27 28.63
CA ASN A 482 42.94 -21.70 28.76
C ASN A 482 41.77 -22.72 28.86
N ALA A 483 40.57 -22.40 28.38
CA ALA A 483 39.49 -23.38 28.35
C ALA A 483 39.77 -24.46 27.28
N ALA A 484 39.65 -25.73 27.67
CA ALA A 484 39.79 -26.88 26.77
C ALA A 484 38.82 -26.72 25.58
N VAL A 485 39.34 -26.77 24.36
CA VAL A 485 38.54 -26.64 23.14
C VAL A 485 37.73 -27.92 22.93
N PRO A 486 36.40 -27.87 22.71
CA PRO A 486 35.70 -28.95 22.05
C PRO A 486 35.98 -28.86 20.54
N SER A 487 37.08 -29.53 20.15
CA SER A 487 37.46 -30.04 18.80
C SER A 487 38.06 -29.18 17.69
N PRO A 488 38.86 -29.83 16.81
CA PRO A 488 39.53 -29.19 15.70
C PRO A 488 38.57 -28.81 14.56
N VAL A 489 38.73 -27.59 14.07
CA VAL A 489 38.17 -27.13 12.79
C VAL A 489 38.78 -27.98 11.66
N LYS A 490 38.00 -28.41 10.67
CA LYS A 490 38.52 -29.27 9.60
C LYS A 490 39.40 -28.49 8.62
N SER A 491 38.94 -27.31 8.19
CA SER A 491 39.74 -26.44 7.32
C SER A 491 39.42 -24.97 7.52
N MET A 492 40.42 -24.10 7.36
CA MET A 492 40.26 -22.65 7.36
C MET A 492 40.91 -22.03 6.12
N GLN A 493 40.24 -21.08 5.50
CA GLN A 493 40.71 -20.38 4.31
C GLN A 493 40.57 -18.88 4.50
N PHE A 494 41.64 -18.12 4.24
CA PHE A 494 41.65 -16.66 4.30
C PHE A 494 42.02 -16.09 2.93
N TYR A 495 41.14 -15.26 2.38
CA TYR A 495 41.30 -14.54 1.13
C TYR A 495 41.07 -13.05 1.35
N ASN A 496 41.96 -12.19 0.84
CA ASN A 496 41.80 -10.73 0.88
C ASN A 496 41.47 -10.18 2.28
N SER A 497 41.96 -10.82 3.34
CA SER A 497 41.52 -10.54 4.72
C SER A 497 42.62 -9.91 5.57
N ILE A 498 42.24 -9.04 6.49
CA ILE A 498 43.12 -8.41 7.49
C ILE A 498 42.96 -9.14 8.82
N ILE A 499 44.07 -9.62 9.38
CA ILE A 499 44.13 -10.17 10.74
C ILE A 499 45.17 -9.35 11.53
N SER A 500 44.74 -8.62 12.55
CA SER A 500 45.59 -7.63 13.23
C SER A 500 45.22 -7.45 14.71
N GLY A 501 46.14 -6.98 15.54
CA GLY A 501 45.95 -6.56 16.91
C GLY A 501 46.52 -7.51 17.98
N PRO A 502 46.96 -6.98 19.13
CA PRO A 502 47.61 -7.73 20.21
C PRO A 502 46.66 -8.64 21.02
N GLY A 503 45.35 -8.60 20.74
CA GLY A 503 44.33 -9.38 21.45
C GLY A 503 44.28 -10.86 21.08
N ILE A 504 44.95 -11.26 19.99
CA ILE A 504 45.13 -12.67 19.62
C ILE A 504 46.38 -13.17 20.36
N CYS A 505 46.21 -13.73 21.56
CA CYS A 505 47.32 -14.10 22.44
C CYS A 505 48.24 -15.21 21.87
N ASP A 506 47.74 -16.01 20.91
CA ASP A 506 48.50 -17.06 20.24
C ASP A 506 47.93 -17.31 18.84
N LEU A 507 48.64 -16.84 17.81
CA LEU A 507 48.21 -16.95 16.42
C LEU A 507 48.15 -18.41 15.95
N THR A 508 49.01 -19.30 16.48
CA THR A 508 48.98 -20.72 16.12
C THR A 508 47.74 -21.41 16.66
N LYS A 509 47.22 -20.96 17.81
CA LYS A 509 45.93 -21.41 18.38
C LYS A 509 44.72 -20.85 17.62
N PHE A 510 44.81 -19.62 17.12
CA PHE A 510 43.75 -19.06 16.28
C PHE A 510 43.65 -19.82 14.94
N LEU A 511 44.80 -20.23 14.39
CA LEU A 511 44.88 -20.97 13.12
C LEU A 511 44.74 -22.51 13.29
N THR A 512 44.30 -23.03 14.45
CA THR A 512 44.17 -24.48 14.65
C THR A 512 43.06 -25.09 13.80
N SER A 513 43.44 -25.76 12.72
CA SER A 513 42.60 -26.67 11.94
C SER A 513 43.42 -27.81 11.34
N ASP A 514 42.78 -28.85 10.79
CA ASP A 514 43.51 -29.91 10.08
C ASP A 514 44.21 -29.37 8.82
N GLN A 515 43.64 -28.34 8.17
CA GLN A 515 44.22 -27.64 7.02
C GLN A 515 43.86 -26.16 6.98
N THR A 516 44.85 -25.27 7.12
CA THR A 516 44.70 -23.82 6.94
C THR A 516 45.38 -23.34 5.66
N GLN A 517 44.68 -22.51 4.89
CA GLN A 517 45.21 -21.80 3.72
C GLN A 517 45.05 -20.30 3.91
N ILE A 518 46.12 -19.54 3.64
CA ILE A 518 46.12 -18.09 3.72
C ILE A 518 46.59 -17.55 2.37
N THR A 519 45.90 -16.60 1.76
CA THR A 519 46.24 -16.05 0.43
C THR A 519 45.77 -14.61 0.29
N HIS A 520 46.57 -13.75 -0.36
CA HIS A 520 46.29 -12.31 -0.57
C HIS A 520 45.79 -11.60 0.70
N SER A 521 46.40 -11.87 1.86
CA SER A 521 45.89 -11.44 3.17
C SER A 521 46.98 -10.77 4.00
N TYR A 522 46.58 -9.93 4.96
CA TYR A 522 47.47 -9.19 5.84
C TYR A 522 47.47 -9.75 7.26
N PHE A 523 48.67 -9.89 7.86
CA PHE A 523 48.87 -10.27 9.26
C PHE A 523 49.92 -9.36 9.91
N ASP A 524 49.67 -8.86 11.13
CA ASP A 524 50.67 -8.04 11.86
C ASP A 524 52.02 -8.72 11.97
N THR A 525 52.01 -9.99 12.41
CA THR A 525 53.19 -10.84 12.52
C THR A 525 52.83 -12.25 12.06
N LEU A 526 53.36 -12.69 10.93
CA LEU A 526 53.21 -14.07 10.45
C LEU A 526 54.52 -14.53 9.79
N ASP A 527 55.15 -15.55 10.36
CA ASP A 527 56.32 -16.20 9.76
C ASP A 527 55.90 -17.52 9.12
N CYS A 528 55.65 -17.50 7.82
CA CYS A 528 55.22 -18.67 7.05
C CYS A 528 56.22 -19.84 7.10
N ALA A 529 57.50 -19.61 7.37
CA ALA A 529 58.50 -20.67 7.45
C ALA A 529 58.48 -21.41 8.80
N ALA A 530 57.98 -20.76 9.84
CA ALA A 530 57.91 -21.30 11.21
C ALA A 530 56.54 -21.93 11.56
N LEU A 531 55.59 -21.93 10.62
CA LEU A 531 54.26 -22.48 10.86
C LEU A 531 54.25 -24.03 10.79
N PRO A 532 53.37 -24.68 11.58
CA PRO A 532 53.08 -26.10 11.45
C PRO A 532 52.71 -26.54 10.02
N PRO A 533 53.01 -27.79 9.61
CA PRO A 533 52.77 -28.27 8.23
C PRO A 533 51.31 -28.24 7.76
N ASN A 534 50.35 -28.18 8.68
CA ASN A 534 48.92 -28.06 8.38
C ASN A 534 48.50 -26.62 8.01
N ILE A 535 49.40 -25.63 8.09
CA ILE A 535 49.14 -24.23 7.70
C ILE A 535 49.98 -23.89 6.47
N THR A 536 49.31 -23.49 5.39
CA THR A 536 49.93 -23.15 4.10
C THR A 536 49.74 -21.68 3.77
N CYS A 537 50.86 -20.96 3.58
CA CYS A 537 50.85 -19.62 3.02
C CYS A 537 50.91 -19.68 1.48
N GLY A 538 49.89 -19.14 0.82
CA GLY A 538 49.85 -18.89 -0.62
C GLY A 538 50.49 -17.55 -1.00
N PRO A 539 50.29 -17.07 -2.25
CA PRO A 539 50.82 -15.79 -2.70
C PRO A 539 50.11 -14.59 -2.06
N GLY A 540 50.75 -13.41 -2.14
CA GLY A 540 50.13 -12.14 -1.76
C GLY A 540 50.01 -11.89 -0.25
N ILE A 541 50.78 -12.60 0.58
CA ILE A 541 50.76 -12.36 2.03
C ILE A 541 51.57 -11.12 2.38
N LEU A 542 50.94 -10.20 3.10
CA LEU A 542 51.56 -8.98 3.61
C LEU A 542 51.72 -9.08 5.13
N THR A 543 52.91 -8.77 5.65
CA THR A 543 53.19 -8.81 7.08
C THR A 543 54.24 -7.78 7.50
N GLY A 544 54.22 -7.35 8.76
CA GLY A 544 55.21 -6.42 9.32
C GLY A 544 55.17 -5.01 8.72
N ILE A 545 54.03 -4.60 8.14
CA ILE A 545 53.81 -3.28 7.54
C ILE A 545 52.61 -2.60 8.18
N ASP A 546 52.64 -1.27 8.34
CA ASP A 546 51.50 -0.53 8.87
C ASP A 546 50.34 -0.53 7.84
N PRO A 547 49.14 -1.03 8.18
CA PRO A 547 47.99 -1.02 7.29
C PRO A 547 47.43 0.39 7.03
N LEU A 548 47.83 1.40 7.79
CA LEU A 548 47.39 2.80 7.67
C LEU A 548 45.86 2.95 7.75
N PHE A 549 45.26 2.62 8.90
CA PHE A 549 43.83 2.83 9.13
C PHE A 549 43.48 4.31 9.37
N VAL A 550 42.27 4.75 8.99
CA VAL A 550 41.82 6.14 9.14
C VAL A 550 41.81 6.59 10.60
N ASN A 551 41.12 5.86 11.48
CA ASN A 551 41.09 6.16 12.91
C ASN A 551 40.80 4.88 13.73
N PRO A 552 41.82 4.05 13.99
CA PRO A 552 41.64 2.79 14.69
C PRO A 552 41.16 2.96 16.15
N ASP A 553 41.48 4.09 16.79
CA ASP A 553 41.07 4.37 18.18
C ASP A 553 39.55 4.52 18.30
N SER A 554 38.92 5.25 17.38
CA SER A 554 37.45 5.35 17.26
C SER A 554 36.81 4.10 16.62
N GLY A 555 37.61 3.11 16.20
CA GLY A 555 37.15 1.89 15.55
C GLY A 555 36.77 2.07 14.07
N ASP A 556 37.28 3.11 13.41
CA ASP A 556 37.22 3.28 11.96
C ASP A 556 38.45 2.63 11.31
N TYR A 557 38.23 1.45 10.74
CA TYR A 557 39.27 0.62 10.11
C TYR A 557 39.22 0.69 8.58
N ARG A 558 38.66 1.77 8.02
CA ARG A 558 38.87 2.09 6.60
C ARG A 558 40.35 2.36 6.36
N LEU A 559 40.81 2.09 5.14
CA LEU A 559 42.19 2.32 4.74
C LEU A 559 42.41 3.79 4.38
N GLN A 560 43.49 4.39 4.87
CA GLN A 560 43.95 5.69 4.41
C GLN A 560 44.45 5.58 2.96
N PRO A 561 44.42 6.67 2.18
CA PRO A 561 44.65 6.59 0.74
C PRO A 561 46.00 5.98 0.29
N CYS A 562 47.05 6.04 1.12
CA CYS A 562 48.35 5.44 0.81
C CYS A 562 48.60 4.07 1.45
N SER A 563 47.56 3.44 2.00
CA SER A 563 47.69 2.11 2.59
C SER A 563 48.37 1.13 1.63
N PRO A 564 49.31 0.30 2.12
CA PRO A 564 49.89 -0.77 1.32
C PRO A 564 48.88 -1.88 0.99
N LEU A 565 47.70 -1.88 1.64
CA LEU A 565 46.64 -2.87 1.43
C LEU A 565 45.68 -2.50 0.28
N ILE A 566 45.78 -1.27 -0.23
CA ILE A 566 45.00 -0.80 -1.38
C ILE A 566 45.51 -1.46 -2.67
N ASN A 567 44.59 -2.00 -3.48
CA ASN A 567 44.83 -2.75 -4.71
C ASN A 567 45.80 -3.94 -4.54
N ALA A 568 45.88 -4.52 -3.34
CA ALA A 568 46.82 -5.60 -3.01
C ALA A 568 46.17 -6.99 -2.96
N GLY A 569 44.83 -7.06 -3.09
CA GLY A 569 44.08 -8.31 -3.06
C GLY A 569 44.05 -9.03 -4.40
N SER A 570 43.16 -10.02 -4.50
CA SER A 570 42.88 -10.77 -5.72
C SER A 570 41.39 -10.75 -6.05
N ASN A 571 41.08 -10.27 -7.26
CA ASN A 571 39.71 -10.22 -7.78
C ASN A 571 39.06 -11.61 -7.93
N ALA A 572 39.87 -12.69 -7.98
CA ALA A 572 39.36 -14.05 -8.11
C ALA A 572 38.51 -14.50 -6.91
N TYR A 573 38.66 -13.82 -5.76
CA TYR A 573 37.91 -14.10 -4.54
C TYR A 573 36.84 -13.04 -4.25
N VAL A 574 36.59 -12.10 -5.16
CA VAL A 574 35.51 -11.11 -5.01
C VAL A 574 34.21 -11.75 -5.50
N LEU A 575 33.35 -12.10 -4.54
CA LEU A 575 32.04 -12.70 -4.81
C LEU A 575 30.92 -11.66 -4.75
N ASP A 576 31.09 -10.62 -3.94
CA ASP A 576 30.14 -9.55 -3.73
C ASP A 576 30.48 -8.32 -4.58
N SER A 577 29.46 -7.60 -5.05
CA SER A 577 29.63 -6.40 -5.89
C SER A 577 30.03 -5.16 -5.08
N THR A 578 29.86 -5.20 -3.77
CA THR A 578 30.02 -4.06 -2.86
C THR A 578 30.67 -4.45 -1.54
N ASP A 579 31.44 -3.53 -0.96
CA ASP A 579 32.09 -3.67 0.34
C ASP A 579 31.11 -3.50 1.52
N LEU A 580 31.64 -3.45 2.74
CA LEU A 580 30.87 -3.26 3.97
C LEU A 580 30.10 -1.92 4.04
N ASP A 581 30.59 -0.87 3.38
CA ASP A 581 29.89 0.44 3.30
C ASP A 581 28.89 0.50 2.14
N GLY A 582 28.73 -0.59 1.37
CA GLY A 582 27.88 -0.64 0.18
C GLY A 582 28.50 0.03 -1.05
N LEU A 583 29.81 0.31 -1.03
CA LEU A 583 30.54 0.92 -2.14
C LEU A 583 31.09 -0.17 -3.08
N PRO A 584 31.26 0.08 -4.39
CA PRO A 584 31.78 -0.91 -5.33
C PRO A 584 33.06 -1.58 -4.83
N ARG A 585 33.09 -2.92 -4.85
CA ARG A 585 34.16 -3.72 -4.23
C ARG A 585 35.47 -3.77 -5.02
N ILE A 586 35.49 -3.27 -6.24
CA ILE A 586 36.72 -3.16 -7.05
C ILE A 586 36.80 -1.74 -7.59
N ARG A 587 37.77 -0.97 -7.10
CA ARG A 587 38.12 0.36 -7.59
C ARG A 587 39.62 0.42 -7.88
N GLY A 588 39.98 0.85 -9.09
CA GLY A 588 41.39 0.83 -9.53
C GLY A 588 41.83 -0.45 -10.24
N GLY A 589 40.89 -1.38 -10.45
CA GLY A 589 41.13 -2.62 -11.18
C GLY A 589 41.53 -3.81 -10.30
N THR A 590 41.92 -3.59 -9.04
CA THR A 590 42.21 -4.67 -8.08
C THR A 590 41.55 -4.38 -6.74
N VAL A 591 40.97 -5.39 -6.11
CA VAL A 591 40.33 -5.28 -4.78
C VAL A 591 41.34 -4.97 -3.67
N ASP A 592 40.90 -4.23 -2.66
CA ASP A 592 41.67 -3.99 -1.44
C ASP A 592 41.62 -5.20 -0.50
N ILE A 593 42.66 -5.38 0.34
CA ILE A 593 42.63 -6.37 1.42
C ILE A 593 41.85 -5.78 2.60
N GLY A 594 40.81 -6.48 3.08
CA GLY A 594 39.99 -6.09 4.23
C GLY A 594 38.50 -5.94 3.92
N ALA A 595 37.71 -5.48 4.90
CA ALA A 595 36.24 -5.36 4.79
C ALA A 595 35.76 -4.11 4.04
N TYR A 596 36.64 -3.15 3.80
CA TYR A 596 36.34 -1.90 3.11
C TYR A 596 37.16 -1.80 1.83
N GLU A 597 36.59 -1.14 0.83
CA GLU A 597 37.31 -0.64 -0.34
C GLU A 597 37.63 0.84 -0.12
N ALA A 598 38.89 1.22 -0.29
CA ALA A 598 39.32 2.60 -0.17
C ALA A 598 38.66 3.46 -1.24
N GLN A 599 38.15 4.61 -0.81
CA GLN A 599 37.62 5.59 -1.73
C GLN A 599 38.79 6.31 -2.41
N GLY A 600 38.72 6.42 -3.74
CA GLY A 600 39.65 7.25 -4.50
C GLY A 600 39.52 8.74 -4.17
N PRO A 601 40.22 9.62 -4.89
CA PRO A 601 40.04 11.07 -4.75
C PRO A 601 38.55 11.45 -4.84
N SER A 602 38.15 12.51 -4.14
CA SER A 602 36.82 13.11 -4.16
C SER A 602 36.92 14.64 -4.07
N LEU A 603 35.94 15.36 -4.62
CA LEU A 603 35.90 16.83 -4.54
C LEU A 603 35.43 17.30 -3.15
N ALA A 604 36.24 18.11 -2.49
CA ALA A 604 35.79 19.00 -1.41
C ALA A 604 35.05 20.19 -2.03
N ALA A 605 34.04 20.72 -1.33
CA ALA A 605 33.49 22.02 -1.69
C ALA A 605 34.60 23.08 -1.56
N ALA A 606 34.98 23.68 -2.67
CA ALA A 606 36.13 24.58 -2.76
C ALA A 606 35.70 25.95 -3.31
N PRO A 607 36.47 27.03 -3.04
CA PRO A 607 36.09 28.37 -3.45
C PRO A 607 36.00 28.50 -4.98
N GLN A 608 34.88 29.06 -5.44
CA GLN A 608 34.67 29.48 -6.82
C GLN A 608 34.64 31.00 -6.85
N ALA A 609 35.45 31.62 -7.71
CA ALA A 609 35.35 33.05 -7.97
C ALA A 609 34.44 33.25 -9.19
N THR A 610 33.34 33.96 -9.02
CA THR A 610 32.44 34.33 -10.10
C THR A 610 33.00 35.54 -10.87
N PRO A 611 32.82 35.60 -12.20
CA PRO A 611 33.12 36.81 -12.96
C PRO A 611 32.26 38.00 -12.50
N SER A 612 32.79 39.22 -12.63
CA SER A 612 32.10 40.43 -12.14
C SER A 612 30.89 40.86 -12.98
N CYS A 613 30.79 40.40 -14.23
CA CYS A 613 29.62 40.58 -15.09
C CYS A 613 29.30 39.27 -15.83
N PRO A 614 28.05 39.09 -16.30
CA PRO A 614 27.72 38.02 -17.24
C PRO A 614 28.66 38.00 -18.45
N GLY A 615 29.13 36.81 -18.85
CA GLY A 615 30.05 36.58 -19.96
C GLY A 615 31.51 36.97 -19.71
N GLY A 616 31.85 37.47 -18.51
CA GLY A 616 33.22 37.89 -18.18
C GLY A 616 34.19 36.72 -17.99
N ALA A 617 35.46 36.88 -18.39
CA ALA A 617 36.49 35.84 -18.28
C ALA A 617 37.39 36.00 -17.02
N SER A 618 36.83 36.42 -15.89
CA SER A 618 37.57 36.65 -14.65
C SER A 618 37.29 35.62 -13.55
N GLY A 619 36.57 34.53 -13.87
CA GLY A 619 36.23 33.49 -12.92
C GLY A 619 37.42 32.58 -12.56
N ALA A 620 37.28 31.83 -11.49
CA ALA A 620 38.27 30.84 -11.07
C ALA A 620 37.61 29.64 -10.38
N VAL A 621 38.25 28.48 -10.50
CA VAL A 621 37.91 27.25 -9.76
C VAL A 621 39.14 26.77 -9.02
N ASP A 622 38.97 26.37 -7.76
CA ASP A 622 39.94 25.55 -7.03
C ASP A 622 39.33 24.17 -6.82
N ALA A 623 40.00 23.12 -7.26
CA ALA A 623 39.62 21.74 -7.03
C ALA A 623 40.25 21.26 -5.72
N GLY A 624 39.68 21.72 -4.59
CA GLY A 624 40.00 21.13 -3.29
C GLY A 624 39.58 19.66 -3.32
N LEU A 625 40.50 18.72 -3.09
CA LEU A 625 40.18 17.30 -3.05
C LEU A 625 40.33 16.74 -1.63
N GLN A 626 39.54 15.71 -1.31
CA GLN A 626 39.76 14.82 -0.18
C GLN A 626 39.99 13.38 -0.68
N GLY A 627 40.87 12.64 -0.01
CA GLY A 627 41.24 11.27 -0.40
C GLY A 627 42.29 11.18 -1.51
N GLY A 628 42.62 9.96 -1.94
CA GLY A 628 43.70 9.67 -2.91
C GLY A 628 45.12 9.71 -2.32
N CYS A 629 46.00 8.80 -2.76
CA CYS A 629 47.40 8.78 -2.30
C CYS A 629 48.25 9.87 -2.96
N PRO A 630 48.87 10.80 -2.22
CA PRO A 630 49.75 11.80 -2.82
C PRO A 630 51.03 11.20 -3.42
N PRO A 631 51.63 11.82 -4.47
CA PRO A 631 51.16 13.01 -5.16
C PRO A 631 49.93 12.76 -6.05
N LEU A 632 48.99 13.71 -6.06
CA LEU A 632 47.84 13.70 -6.96
C LEU A 632 48.20 14.42 -8.26
N LEU A 633 48.01 13.75 -9.40
CA LEU A 633 48.23 14.28 -10.74
C LEU A 633 46.90 14.79 -11.31
N PHE A 634 46.85 16.06 -11.70
CA PHE A 634 45.68 16.71 -12.29
C PHE A 634 45.83 16.82 -13.81
N ASN A 635 44.82 16.37 -14.53
CA ASN A 635 44.72 16.51 -15.98
C ASN A 635 43.40 17.20 -16.35
N TRP A 636 43.46 18.52 -16.55
CA TRP A 636 42.31 19.29 -17.01
C TRP A 636 42.07 19.05 -18.50
N GLN A 637 40.81 18.84 -18.90
CA GLN A 637 40.46 18.64 -20.32
C GLN A 637 40.80 19.85 -21.20
N SER A 638 40.96 21.04 -20.61
CA SER A 638 41.45 22.24 -21.28
C SER A 638 42.94 22.19 -21.66
N GLY A 639 43.67 21.12 -21.31
CA GLY A 639 45.08 20.91 -21.64
C GLY A 639 46.07 21.56 -20.67
N ALA A 640 45.60 22.14 -19.56
CA ALA A 640 46.43 22.75 -18.53
C ALA A 640 46.82 21.71 -17.45
N ASN A 641 48.09 21.31 -17.39
CA ASN A 641 48.66 20.48 -16.31
C ASN A 641 49.18 21.36 -15.17
N VAL A 642 48.30 22.12 -14.50
CA VAL A 642 48.74 23.14 -13.53
C VAL A 642 47.92 23.06 -12.23
N GLY A 643 48.28 22.13 -11.35
CA GLY A 643 47.83 22.12 -9.96
C GLY A 643 46.32 22.02 -9.73
N THR A 644 45.87 22.46 -8.55
CA THR A 644 44.46 22.34 -8.11
C THR A 644 43.56 23.45 -8.66
N ALA A 645 44.10 24.56 -9.17
CA ALA A 645 43.31 25.75 -9.48
C ALA A 645 43.49 26.25 -10.92
N LEU A 646 42.40 26.72 -11.52
CA LEU A 646 42.37 27.47 -12.78
C LEU A 646 41.76 28.86 -12.54
N SER A 647 42.28 29.88 -13.21
CA SER A 647 41.80 31.27 -13.12
C SER A 647 41.69 31.91 -14.50
N GLY A 648 40.99 33.04 -14.59
CA GLY A 648 40.76 33.73 -15.87
C GLY A 648 39.75 33.01 -16.76
N LEU A 649 38.78 32.35 -16.14
CA LEU A 649 37.82 31.48 -16.82
C LEU A 649 36.50 32.21 -17.11
N PRO A 650 35.91 32.05 -18.30
CA PRO A 650 34.50 32.38 -18.53
C PRO A 650 33.56 31.42 -17.78
N PRO A 651 32.28 31.78 -17.59
CA PRO A 651 31.27 30.87 -17.06
C PRO A 651 31.20 29.58 -17.87
N GLY A 652 31.09 28.44 -17.19
CA GLY A 652 31.11 27.14 -17.85
C GLY A 652 31.53 25.99 -16.95
N ILE A 653 31.46 24.78 -17.49
CA ILE A 653 31.82 23.54 -16.80
C ILE A 653 33.22 23.12 -17.25
N TYR A 654 34.12 22.96 -16.28
CA TYR A 654 35.51 22.58 -16.49
C TYR A 654 35.73 21.18 -15.91
N GLN A 655 36.03 20.22 -16.78
CA GLN A 655 36.27 18.83 -16.40
C GLN A 655 37.77 18.54 -16.24
N PHE A 656 38.10 17.70 -15.26
CA PHE A 656 39.45 17.23 -15.01
C PHE A 656 39.46 15.81 -14.48
N THR A 657 40.53 15.08 -14.79
CA THR A 657 40.80 13.75 -14.24
C THR A 657 41.95 13.86 -13.24
N VAL A 658 41.78 13.25 -12.08
CA VAL A 658 42.80 13.16 -11.04
C VAL A 658 43.28 11.73 -10.99
N THR A 659 44.60 11.52 -11.04
CA THR A 659 45.25 10.23 -10.82
C THR A 659 46.09 10.30 -9.56
N ASP A 660 45.88 9.40 -8.61
CA ASP A 660 46.71 9.33 -7.41
C ASP A 660 48.00 8.52 -7.63
N ALA A 661 48.89 8.49 -6.64
CA ALA A 661 50.16 7.77 -6.71
C ALA A 661 50.03 6.24 -6.78
N LYS A 662 48.84 5.71 -6.49
CA LYS A 662 48.49 4.28 -6.62
C LYS A 662 47.83 3.97 -7.97
N GLY A 663 47.61 4.97 -8.81
CA GLY A 663 47.01 4.82 -10.13
C GLY A 663 45.48 4.87 -10.13
N LEU A 664 44.83 5.20 -8.99
CA LEU A 664 43.39 5.41 -8.94
C LEU A 664 43.04 6.71 -9.67
N THR A 665 42.15 6.60 -10.67
CA THR A 665 41.69 7.75 -11.44
C THR A 665 40.23 8.11 -11.14
N ALA A 666 39.94 9.39 -10.94
CA ALA A 666 38.59 9.92 -10.80
C ALA A 666 38.39 11.14 -11.71
N THR A 667 37.21 11.27 -12.32
CA THR A 667 36.88 12.44 -13.16
C THR A 667 35.88 13.31 -12.45
N PHE A 668 36.13 14.62 -12.49
CA PHE A 668 35.39 15.65 -11.80
C PHE A 668 35.04 16.79 -12.74
N SER A 669 34.06 17.58 -12.33
CA SER A 669 33.70 18.83 -12.98
C SER A 669 33.60 19.95 -11.94
N ALA A 670 34.21 21.09 -12.22
CA ALA A 670 34.01 22.33 -11.49
C ALA A 670 33.28 23.32 -12.40
N THR A 671 32.32 24.06 -11.86
CA THR A 671 31.57 25.06 -12.62
C THR A 671 32.04 26.44 -12.22
N VAL A 672 32.34 27.30 -13.20
CA VAL A 672 32.40 28.74 -12.98
C VAL A 672 30.98 29.26 -13.20
N PRO A 673 30.30 29.76 -12.15
CA PRO A 673 28.96 30.32 -12.30
C PRO A 673 28.99 31.58 -13.18
N GLU A 674 27.84 31.92 -13.74
CA GLU A 674 27.65 33.19 -14.44
C GLU A 674 27.89 34.36 -13.45
N GLY A 675 28.47 35.46 -13.93
CA GLY A 675 28.52 36.69 -13.13
C GLY A 675 27.13 37.30 -12.98
N ASP A 676 26.86 37.95 -11.85
CA ASP A 676 25.55 38.55 -11.58
C ASP A 676 25.35 39.84 -12.40
N ALA A 677 24.17 39.97 -13.02
CA ALA A 677 23.70 41.25 -13.55
C ALA A 677 22.96 42.04 -12.45
N PRO A 678 22.85 43.38 -12.55
CA PRO A 678 22.02 44.13 -11.60
C PRO A 678 20.57 43.65 -11.66
N GLY A 679 19.99 43.36 -10.49
CA GLY A 679 18.61 42.92 -10.37
C GLY A 679 17.64 43.98 -10.89
N LEU A 680 16.97 43.69 -11.99
CA LEU A 680 15.96 44.55 -12.61
C LEU A 680 14.59 43.87 -12.54
N ILE A 681 13.68 44.43 -11.74
CA ILE A 681 12.27 44.01 -11.71
C ILE A 681 11.43 45.17 -12.25
N PRO A 682 11.03 45.16 -13.53
CA PRO A 682 10.16 46.18 -14.11
C PRO A 682 8.75 46.04 -13.50
N VAL A 683 8.20 47.10 -12.93
CA VAL A 683 6.87 47.13 -12.33
C VAL A 683 6.01 48.17 -13.04
N GLY A 684 4.92 47.72 -13.64
CA GLY A 684 3.90 48.56 -14.25
C GLY A 684 2.62 48.54 -13.42
N THR A 685 1.94 49.67 -13.28
CA THR A 685 0.56 49.71 -12.77
C THR A 685 -0.41 49.86 -13.93
N ALA A 686 -1.43 49.01 -13.94
CA ALA A 686 -2.45 49.00 -14.98
C ALA A 686 -3.43 50.17 -14.83
N LEU A 687 -3.98 50.64 -15.95
CA LEU A 687 -5.12 51.56 -15.99
C LEU A 687 -6.43 50.78 -16.08
N LEU A 688 -7.56 51.35 -15.67
CA LEU A 688 -8.86 50.68 -15.71
C LEU A 688 -9.40 50.55 -17.16
N CYS A 689 -10.23 49.53 -17.45
CA CYS A 689 -10.96 49.47 -18.71
C CYS A 689 -11.79 50.76 -18.91
N GLY A 690 -11.74 51.34 -20.11
CA GLY A 690 -12.38 52.63 -20.44
C GLY A 690 -11.44 53.85 -20.48
N ASP A 691 -10.32 53.83 -19.74
CA ASP A 691 -9.36 54.95 -19.71
C ASP A 691 -8.37 54.90 -20.89
N THR A 692 -7.86 56.07 -21.29
CA THR A 692 -6.81 56.22 -22.32
C THR A 692 -5.43 56.54 -21.76
N THR A 693 -5.34 57.02 -20.50
CA THR A 693 -4.11 57.37 -19.78
C THR A 693 -4.28 57.12 -18.28
N GLY A 694 -3.23 56.75 -17.55
CA GLY A 694 -3.29 56.65 -16.07
C GLY A 694 -2.38 55.61 -15.40
N GLY A 695 -1.67 54.79 -16.18
CA GLY A 695 -0.73 53.80 -15.63
C GLY A 695 0.61 54.40 -15.20
N SER A 696 1.44 53.61 -14.54
CA SER A 696 2.81 53.98 -14.12
C SER A 696 3.82 52.90 -14.47
N ALA A 697 5.09 53.27 -14.60
CA ALA A 697 6.21 52.36 -14.83
C ALA A 697 7.39 52.70 -13.91
N THR A 698 7.95 51.70 -13.23
CA THR A 698 9.10 51.83 -12.32
C THR A 698 9.95 50.55 -12.38
N ALA A 699 11.11 50.55 -11.73
CA ALA A 699 11.86 49.33 -11.42
C ALA A 699 12.07 49.20 -9.90
N LEU A 700 12.01 47.98 -9.37
CA LEU A 700 12.45 47.65 -8.01
C LEU A 700 13.91 47.19 -8.05
N LEU A 701 14.72 47.61 -7.06
CA LEU A 701 16.17 47.42 -7.03
C LEU A 701 16.65 46.81 -5.72
N ASP A 702 17.76 46.08 -5.78
CA ASP A 702 18.55 45.66 -4.61
C ASP A 702 19.35 46.87 -4.06
N PRO A 703 19.20 47.24 -2.77
CA PRO A 703 19.93 48.36 -2.18
C PRO A 703 21.47 48.21 -2.18
N ALA A 704 22.02 47.01 -2.40
CA ALA A 704 23.46 46.76 -2.38
C ALA A 704 24.25 47.26 -3.61
N LEU A 705 23.60 47.66 -4.72
CA LEU A 705 24.24 47.94 -6.01
C LEU A 705 24.34 49.43 -6.40
N THR A 706 24.42 50.34 -5.43
CA THR A 706 24.48 51.79 -5.73
C THR A 706 25.90 52.28 -6.02
N PRO A 707 26.11 53.19 -7.00
CA PRO A 707 25.12 53.88 -7.84
C PRO A 707 24.68 53.11 -9.10
N LEU A 708 23.38 53.20 -9.46
CA LEU A 708 22.80 52.68 -10.72
C LEU A 708 22.38 53.83 -11.64
N GLN A 709 22.52 53.64 -12.96
CA GLN A 709 22.04 54.56 -13.99
C GLN A 709 20.80 54.01 -14.71
N PHE A 710 19.73 54.81 -14.80
CA PHE A 710 18.49 54.46 -15.51
C PHE A 710 18.46 55.11 -16.90
N HIS A 711 18.12 54.33 -17.92
CA HIS A 711 17.94 54.83 -19.28
C HIS A 711 16.70 54.21 -19.93
N TRP A 712 15.65 55.01 -20.10
CA TRP A 712 14.44 54.63 -20.83
C TRP A 712 14.61 54.90 -22.32
N ALA A 713 13.96 54.11 -23.18
CA ALA A 713 14.08 54.23 -24.64
C ALA A 713 13.62 55.58 -25.22
N ASP A 714 12.80 56.34 -24.50
CA ASP A 714 12.36 57.69 -24.85
C ASP A 714 13.23 58.80 -24.24
N GLY A 715 14.36 58.43 -23.62
CA GLY A 715 15.38 59.35 -23.11
C GLY A 715 15.20 59.78 -21.66
N SER A 716 14.18 59.32 -20.94
CA SER A 716 14.04 59.58 -19.50
C SER A 716 15.15 58.87 -18.71
N THR A 717 15.55 59.46 -17.58
CA THR A 717 16.49 58.89 -16.60
C THR A 717 15.86 58.76 -15.20
N ASP A 718 14.56 58.99 -15.07
CA ASP A 718 13.86 58.95 -13.79
C ASP A 718 13.59 57.49 -13.37
N SER A 719 13.60 57.22 -12.06
CA SER A 719 13.33 55.88 -11.54
C SER A 719 11.85 55.49 -11.57
N LEU A 720 10.91 56.45 -11.56
CA LEU A 720 9.45 56.25 -11.62
C LEU A 720 8.81 57.17 -12.67
N ARG A 721 7.92 56.61 -13.48
CA ARG A 721 7.14 57.30 -14.52
C ARG A 721 5.63 57.13 -14.30
N THR A 722 4.84 58.18 -14.47
CA THR A 722 3.37 58.16 -14.25
C THR A 722 2.61 58.78 -15.43
N GLY A 723 1.29 58.56 -15.49
CA GLY A 723 0.41 59.13 -16.53
C GLY A 723 0.51 58.43 -17.89
N LEU A 724 0.99 57.18 -17.89
CA LEU A 724 1.31 56.44 -19.11
C LEU A 724 0.06 55.81 -19.75
N PRO A 725 -0.08 55.87 -21.09
CA PRO A 725 -0.99 54.98 -21.83
C PRO A 725 -0.58 53.51 -21.71
N ALA A 726 -1.51 52.60 -22.03
CA ALA A 726 -1.20 51.18 -22.17
C ALA A 726 -0.11 50.99 -23.23
N GLY A 727 0.94 50.23 -22.90
CA GLY A 727 2.09 50.07 -23.79
C GLY A 727 3.31 49.49 -23.09
N ALA A 728 4.33 49.20 -23.90
CA ALA A 728 5.60 48.67 -23.48
C ALA A 728 6.65 49.80 -23.35
N TYR A 729 7.33 49.87 -22.21
CA TYR A 729 8.33 50.88 -21.89
C TYR A 729 9.68 50.22 -21.61
N PRO A 730 10.59 50.14 -22.60
CA PRO A 730 11.92 49.54 -22.43
C PRO A 730 12.81 50.39 -21.53
N LEU A 731 13.53 49.74 -20.62
CA LEU A 731 14.43 50.29 -19.62
C LEU A 731 15.77 49.55 -19.67
N THR A 732 16.87 50.30 -19.63
CA THR A 732 18.23 49.79 -19.40
C THR A 732 18.73 50.31 -18.06
N LEU A 733 19.27 49.42 -17.23
CA LEU A 733 20.03 49.74 -16.02
C LEU A 733 21.51 49.45 -16.24
N THR A 734 22.38 50.26 -15.67
CA THR A 734 23.84 50.00 -15.63
C THR A 734 24.37 50.24 -14.22
N ASP A 735 25.15 49.29 -13.71
CA ASP A 735 25.77 49.38 -12.38
C ASP A 735 27.18 50.00 -12.39
N ALA A 736 27.80 50.07 -11.21
CA ALA A 736 29.13 50.64 -11.01
C ALA A 736 30.27 49.80 -11.64
N ASN A 737 30.06 48.50 -11.86
CA ASN A 737 31.01 47.62 -12.54
C ASN A 737 30.86 47.66 -14.08
N GLY A 738 29.89 48.45 -14.58
CA GLY A 738 29.57 48.57 -16.00
C GLY A 738 28.70 47.42 -16.52
N CYS A 739 28.13 46.59 -15.65
CA CYS A 739 27.21 45.54 -16.05
C CYS A 739 25.83 46.15 -16.33
N SER A 740 25.21 45.76 -17.44
CA SER A 740 23.91 46.29 -17.87
C SER A 740 22.80 45.25 -17.84
N ALA A 741 21.62 45.62 -17.35
CA ALA A 741 20.39 44.82 -17.46
C ALA A 741 19.35 45.58 -18.28
N THR A 742 18.63 44.89 -19.17
CA THR A 742 17.52 45.48 -19.92
C THR A 742 16.21 44.80 -19.53
N GLY A 743 15.15 45.58 -19.46
CA GLY A 743 13.81 45.12 -19.12
C GLY A 743 12.77 45.98 -19.81
N THR A 744 11.52 45.52 -19.81
CA THR A 744 10.43 46.31 -20.38
C THR A 744 9.29 46.34 -19.37
N VAL A 745 8.89 47.52 -18.94
CA VAL A 745 7.69 47.68 -18.12
C VAL A 745 6.46 47.62 -19.01
N GLN A 746 5.54 46.72 -18.71
CA GLN A 746 4.24 46.64 -19.38
C GLN A 746 3.20 47.42 -18.57
N VAL A 747 2.59 48.42 -19.19
CA VAL A 747 1.39 49.09 -18.67
C VAL A 747 0.18 48.48 -19.37
N SER A 748 -0.61 47.69 -18.66
CA SER A 748 -1.80 47.00 -19.19
C SER A 748 -3.11 47.72 -18.83
N LYS A 749 -4.22 47.33 -19.48
CA LYS A 749 -5.56 47.67 -19.00
C LYS A 749 -6.06 46.58 -18.05
N SER A 750 -6.73 46.95 -16.97
CA SER A 750 -7.26 46.05 -15.94
C SER A 750 -8.76 46.25 -15.73
N GLY A 751 -9.49 45.14 -15.59
CA GLY A 751 -10.95 45.05 -15.43
C GLY A 751 -11.49 43.78 -16.08
N SER A 752 -12.39 43.06 -15.41
CA SER A 752 -13.04 41.84 -15.92
C SER A 752 -14.54 41.87 -15.66
N LEU A 753 -15.30 41.26 -16.58
CA LEU A 753 -16.75 41.10 -16.49
C LEU A 753 -17.08 39.60 -16.50
N SER A 754 -17.98 39.14 -15.64
CA SER A 754 -18.46 37.76 -15.54
C SER A 754 -19.98 37.71 -15.43
N VAL A 755 -20.59 36.60 -15.84
CA VAL A 755 -22.04 36.42 -15.90
C VAL A 755 -22.47 35.09 -15.30
N ASP A 756 -23.65 35.09 -14.66
CA ASP A 756 -24.39 33.91 -14.24
C ASP A 756 -25.49 33.60 -15.25
N ILE A 757 -25.70 32.31 -15.55
CA ILE A 757 -26.62 31.85 -16.60
C ILE A 757 -27.65 30.91 -16.00
N GLU A 758 -28.93 31.23 -16.20
CA GLU A 758 -30.06 30.38 -15.86
C GLU A 758 -30.71 29.86 -17.16
N ALA A 759 -31.07 28.57 -17.19
CA ALA A 759 -31.62 27.91 -18.36
C ALA A 759 -32.98 27.28 -18.06
N GLN A 760 -33.97 27.55 -18.89
CA GLN A 760 -35.24 26.83 -18.95
C GLN A 760 -35.17 25.81 -20.08
N ALA A 761 -35.32 24.53 -19.75
CA ALA A 761 -35.34 23.44 -20.72
C ALA A 761 -36.61 23.44 -21.58
N ILE A 762 -36.53 22.85 -22.77
CA ILE A 762 -37.66 22.64 -23.69
C ILE A 762 -38.55 21.53 -23.13
N SER A 763 -39.87 21.76 -23.03
CA SER A 763 -40.77 20.83 -22.33
C SER A 763 -41.05 19.54 -23.10
N CYS A 764 -41.23 19.62 -24.42
CA CYS A 764 -41.59 18.50 -25.28
C CYS A 764 -40.73 18.46 -26.55
N HIS A 765 -40.64 17.28 -27.18
CA HIS A 765 -40.04 17.19 -28.51
C HIS A 765 -40.76 18.10 -29.50
N ALA A 766 -40.01 18.86 -30.30
CA ALA A 766 -40.51 19.83 -31.27
C ALA A 766 -41.33 21.01 -30.68
N THR A 767 -41.21 21.29 -29.37
CA THR A 767 -41.63 22.59 -28.82
C THR A 767 -40.48 23.60 -28.81
N ALA A 768 -40.82 24.87 -28.75
CA ALA A 768 -39.86 25.97 -28.73
C ALA A 768 -40.14 26.88 -27.53
N ASP A 769 -40.15 26.30 -26.33
CA ASP A 769 -40.53 26.95 -25.07
C ASP A 769 -39.38 27.07 -24.06
N GLY A 770 -38.15 26.74 -24.45
CA GLY A 770 -36.96 26.97 -23.61
C GLY A 770 -36.56 28.44 -23.54
N ALA A 771 -35.66 28.80 -22.62
CA ALA A 771 -35.19 30.17 -22.46
C ALA A 771 -33.82 30.22 -21.75
N PHE A 772 -33.11 31.34 -21.90
CA PHE A 772 -31.93 31.66 -21.09
C PHE A 772 -32.07 33.04 -20.43
N THR A 773 -31.62 33.17 -19.19
CA THR A 773 -31.42 34.45 -18.50
C THR A 773 -29.95 34.61 -18.14
N VAL A 774 -29.35 35.75 -18.50
CA VAL A 774 -27.93 36.06 -18.26
C VAL A 774 -27.83 37.29 -17.37
N LEU A 775 -27.30 37.12 -16.17
CA LEU A 775 -27.17 38.17 -15.15
C LEU A 775 -25.68 38.50 -14.93
N PRO A 776 -25.30 39.79 -14.81
CA PRO A 776 -23.93 40.17 -14.43
C PRO A 776 -23.62 39.71 -13.00
N ALA A 777 -22.55 38.94 -12.84
CA ALA A 777 -22.02 38.57 -11.53
C ALA A 777 -21.09 39.66 -10.95
N ASN A 778 -20.51 40.50 -11.82
CA ASN A 778 -19.73 41.69 -11.45
C ASN A 778 -19.88 42.81 -12.50
N GLY A 779 -19.08 43.88 -12.41
CA GLY A 779 -19.09 45.03 -13.32
C GLY A 779 -19.94 46.20 -12.83
N LYS A 780 -19.84 47.35 -13.51
CA LYS A 780 -20.50 48.60 -13.08
C LYS A 780 -21.76 48.89 -13.90
N PRO A 781 -22.94 49.08 -13.28
CA PRO A 781 -24.15 49.46 -14.01
C PRO A 781 -24.05 50.90 -14.58
N PRO A 782 -24.77 51.22 -15.68
CA PRO A 782 -25.70 50.35 -16.42
C PRO A 782 -25.01 49.28 -17.28
N PHE A 783 -25.72 48.16 -17.48
CA PHE A 783 -25.27 47.04 -18.33
C PHE A 783 -26.01 47.02 -19.67
N LEU A 784 -25.31 46.64 -20.73
CA LEU A 784 -25.82 46.52 -22.09
C LEU A 784 -25.69 45.08 -22.59
N TRP A 785 -26.83 44.39 -22.74
CA TRP A 785 -26.91 43.07 -23.37
C TRP A 785 -27.09 43.23 -24.88
N ASN A 786 -26.35 42.45 -25.65
CA ASN A 786 -26.51 42.36 -27.09
C ASN A 786 -26.40 40.90 -27.52
N TRP A 787 -27.55 40.27 -27.71
CA TRP A 787 -27.65 38.90 -28.21
C TRP A 787 -27.42 38.87 -29.72
N ALA A 788 -26.87 37.79 -30.26
CA ALA A 788 -26.67 37.63 -31.71
C ALA A 788 -27.99 37.63 -32.50
N SER A 789 -29.12 37.32 -31.83
CA SER A 789 -30.47 37.45 -32.37
C SER A 789 -30.98 38.90 -32.46
N GLY A 790 -30.26 39.86 -31.88
CA GLY A 790 -30.65 41.27 -31.78
C GLY A 790 -31.46 41.63 -30.53
N ALA A 791 -31.73 40.69 -29.62
CA ALA A 791 -32.38 41.00 -28.34
C ALA A 791 -31.44 41.80 -27.42
N THR A 792 -32.01 42.70 -26.59
CA THR A 792 -31.24 43.67 -25.78
C THR A 792 -31.58 43.65 -24.28
N GLY A 793 -32.01 42.50 -23.75
CA GLY A 793 -32.31 42.31 -22.32
C GLY A 793 -31.63 41.08 -21.73
N PRO A 794 -31.73 40.86 -20.40
CA PRO A 794 -31.08 39.74 -19.72
C PRO A 794 -31.65 38.38 -20.13
N THR A 795 -32.91 38.32 -20.55
CA THR A 795 -33.59 37.06 -20.91
C THR A 795 -33.86 36.97 -22.41
N ILE A 796 -33.67 35.78 -22.98
CA ILE A 796 -34.02 35.41 -24.35
C ILE A 796 -34.87 34.13 -24.34
N GLY A 797 -36.08 34.21 -24.91
CA GLY A 797 -37.11 33.19 -24.86
C GLY A 797 -38.39 33.66 -25.58
N PRO A 798 -39.25 32.74 -26.04
CA PRO A 798 -39.10 31.29 -26.01
C PRO A 798 -38.26 30.75 -27.19
N LEU A 799 -37.53 29.65 -26.98
CA LEU A 799 -36.46 29.13 -27.85
C LEU A 799 -36.63 27.64 -28.18
N GLY A 800 -36.31 27.27 -29.42
CA GLY A 800 -36.14 25.87 -29.86
C GLY A 800 -34.71 25.36 -29.67
N PRO A 801 -34.43 24.07 -29.96
CA PRO A 801 -33.10 23.50 -29.78
C PRO A 801 -32.08 24.19 -30.70
N GLY A 802 -30.89 24.47 -30.19
CA GLY A 802 -29.87 25.24 -30.92
C GLY A 802 -28.77 25.82 -30.03
N SER A 803 -27.98 26.75 -30.58
CA SER A 803 -26.94 27.48 -29.85
C SER A 803 -27.16 28.98 -29.91
N TYR A 804 -27.10 29.65 -28.75
CA TYR A 804 -27.42 31.06 -28.60
C TYR A 804 -26.23 31.82 -28.00
N SER A 805 -25.80 32.89 -28.66
CA SER A 805 -24.65 33.68 -28.24
C SER A 805 -25.00 35.14 -27.97
N GLY A 806 -24.24 35.78 -27.09
CA GLY A 806 -24.44 37.18 -26.74
C GLY A 806 -23.19 37.84 -26.19
N THR A 807 -23.30 39.15 -25.98
CA THR A 807 -22.27 40.00 -25.39
C THR A 807 -22.87 40.89 -24.31
N LEU A 808 -22.16 41.11 -23.21
CA LEU A 808 -22.52 42.03 -22.14
C LEU A 808 -21.42 43.08 -22.03
N THR A 809 -21.81 44.35 -21.91
CA THR A 809 -20.91 45.47 -21.66
C THR A 809 -21.34 46.24 -20.41
N ASP A 810 -20.40 46.67 -19.57
CA ASP A 810 -20.67 47.50 -18.38
C ASP A 810 -20.40 49.00 -18.64
N ALA A 811 -20.64 49.85 -17.64
CA ALA A 811 -20.47 51.30 -17.74
C ALA A 811 -19.01 51.78 -17.86
N LEU A 812 -18.05 50.91 -17.56
CA LEU A 812 -16.61 51.17 -17.73
C LEU A 812 -16.09 50.68 -19.09
N GLY A 813 -16.96 50.07 -19.91
CA GLY A 813 -16.59 49.57 -21.24
C GLY A 813 -15.90 48.21 -21.23
N CYS A 814 -15.99 47.47 -20.12
CA CYS A 814 -15.54 46.07 -20.05
C CYS A 814 -16.60 45.15 -20.73
N THR A 815 -16.16 44.15 -21.50
CA THR A 815 -17.05 43.26 -22.28
C THR A 815 -16.82 41.77 -22.03
N ILE A 816 -17.87 40.94 -22.03
CA ILE A 816 -17.80 39.46 -22.06
C ILE A 816 -18.71 38.89 -23.16
N GLN A 817 -18.30 37.79 -23.78
CA GLN A 817 -19.08 37.04 -24.79
C GLN A 817 -19.34 35.61 -24.33
N TRP A 818 -20.46 34.99 -24.73
CA TRP A 818 -20.84 33.62 -24.39
C TRP A 818 -21.56 32.90 -25.52
N VAL A 819 -21.61 31.55 -25.45
CA VAL A 819 -22.39 30.66 -26.33
C VAL A 819 -23.06 29.58 -25.47
N LEU A 820 -24.38 29.45 -25.57
CA LEU A 820 -25.21 28.57 -24.75
C LEU A 820 -25.94 27.53 -25.61
N PRO A 821 -25.75 26.22 -25.39
CA PRO A 821 -26.48 25.17 -26.08
C PRO A 821 -27.82 24.87 -25.39
N LEU A 822 -28.89 24.71 -26.17
CA LEU A 822 -30.22 24.28 -25.71
C LEU A 822 -30.64 23.01 -26.47
N THR A 823 -31.00 21.96 -25.74
CA THR A 823 -31.39 20.64 -26.29
C THR A 823 -32.88 20.35 -26.03
N GLU A 824 -33.49 19.51 -26.86
CA GLU A 824 -34.88 19.04 -26.70
C GLU A 824 -34.96 17.57 -26.26
N PRO A 825 -36.07 17.14 -25.60
CA PRO A 825 -36.32 15.73 -25.30
C PRO A 825 -36.49 14.84 -26.55
N ALA A 826 -36.24 13.54 -26.41
CA ALA A 826 -36.50 12.55 -27.46
C ALA A 826 -38.02 12.37 -27.70
N PRO A 827 -38.49 12.09 -28.94
CA PRO A 827 -39.91 11.93 -29.24
C PRO A 827 -40.52 10.71 -28.51
N LEU A 828 -41.76 10.85 -28.03
CA LEU A 828 -42.53 9.74 -27.47
C LEU A 828 -42.86 8.72 -28.58
N GLN A 829 -42.60 7.44 -28.31
CA GLN A 829 -42.85 6.33 -29.21
C GLN A 829 -43.66 5.24 -28.50
N LEU A 830 -44.70 4.75 -29.20
CA LEU A 830 -45.63 3.73 -28.74
C LEU A 830 -45.53 2.48 -29.64
N GLN A 831 -45.13 1.35 -29.07
CA GLN A 831 -45.18 0.04 -29.72
C GLN A 831 -46.24 -0.83 -29.04
N ALA A 832 -46.86 -1.75 -29.78
CA ALA A 832 -47.87 -2.64 -29.24
C ALA A 832 -47.70 -4.09 -29.67
N LEU A 833 -48.02 -5.01 -28.76
CA LEU A 833 -48.32 -6.40 -29.05
C LEU A 833 -49.84 -6.59 -29.06
N VAL A 834 -50.41 -6.90 -30.22
CA VAL A 834 -51.86 -7.08 -30.40
C VAL A 834 -52.19 -8.57 -30.54
N ALA A 835 -53.11 -9.05 -29.70
CA ALA A 835 -53.75 -10.36 -29.83
C ALA A 835 -55.17 -10.19 -30.38
N ASN A 836 -55.45 -10.83 -31.50
CA ASN A 836 -56.75 -10.81 -32.16
C ASN A 836 -57.79 -11.66 -31.41
N ALA A 837 -59.08 -11.32 -31.56
CA ALA A 837 -60.17 -12.09 -30.97
C ALA A 837 -60.48 -13.36 -31.78
N GLY A 838 -60.95 -14.40 -31.10
CA GLY A 838 -61.20 -15.74 -31.63
C GLY A 838 -62.30 -15.80 -32.70
N ASP A 839 -63.30 -14.94 -32.59
CA ASP A 839 -64.40 -14.76 -33.54
C ASP A 839 -64.96 -13.33 -33.44
N SER A 840 -65.97 -13.01 -34.25
CA SER A 840 -66.55 -11.65 -34.29
C SER A 840 -67.44 -11.30 -33.09
N ALA A 841 -67.70 -12.24 -32.18
CA ALA A 841 -68.65 -12.09 -31.07
C ALA A 841 -68.02 -12.27 -29.68
N THR A 842 -66.80 -12.81 -29.60
CA THR A 842 -66.11 -13.12 -28.36
C THR A 842 -65.07 -12.04 -28.04
N ALA A 843 -65.18 -11.44 -26.85
CA ALA A 843 -64.31 -10.37 -26.40
C ALA A 843 -63.03 -10.92 -25.74
N ASN A 844 -62.15 -11.58 -26.52
CA ASN A 844 -60.93 -12.21 -26.04
C ASN A 844 -59.63 -11.71 -26.70
N GLY A 845 -59.67 -10.62 -27.46
CA GLY A 845 -58.48 -9.93 -27.94
C GLY A 845 -57.80 -9.09 -26.83
N SER A 846 -56.56 -8.67 -27.05
CA SER A 846 -55.83 -7.78 -26.15
C SER A 846 -54.76 -6.95 -26.86
N ILE A 847 -54.34 -5.85 -26.24
CA ILE A 847 -53.26 -4.97 -26.70
C ILE A 847 -52.35 -4.64 -25.51
N GLN A 848 -51.06 -4.96 -25.61
CA GLN A 848 -50.03 -4.61 -24.64
C GLN A 848 -49.07 -3.57 -25.22
N LEU A 849 -48.96 -2.40 -24.61
CA LEU A 849 -48.07 -1.32 -25.03
C LEU A 849 -46.67 -1.43 -24.41
N MET A 850 -45.69 -0.95 -25.17
CA MET A 850 -44.31 -0.67 -24.78
C MET A 850 -44.00 0.78 -25.20
N SER A 851 -43.64 1.64 -24.24
CA SER A 851 -43.43 3.08 -24.46
C SER A 851 -41.95 3.45 -24.30
N THR A 852 -41.40 4.29 -25.19
CA THR A 852 -40.02 4.81 -25.13
C THR A 852 -39.97 6.29 -25.54
N GLY A 853 -38.92 7.03 -25.15
CA GLY A 853 -38.80 8.48 -25.40
C GLY A 853 -39.59 9.36 -24.42
N GLY A 854 -39.53 10.69 -24.55
CA GLY A 854 -40.13 11.63 -23.59
C GLY A 854 -39.59 11.55 -22.16
N THR A 855 -40.32 12.08 -21.18
CA THR A 855 -39.91 12.17 -19.76
C THR A 855 -40.79 11.25 -18.88
N MET A 856 -40.20 10.25 -18.23
CA MET A 856 -40.93 9.37 -17.29
C MET A 856 -41.43 10.12 -16.03
N PRO A 857 -42.54 9.69 -15.40
CA PRO A 857 -43.37 8.52 -15.72
C PRO A 857 -44.36 8.74 -16.88
N TYR A 858 -44.85 7.63 -17.47
CA TYR A 858 -45.87 7.67 -18.52
C TYR A 858 -47.27 7.31 -18.00
N ALA A 859 -48.28 8.01 -18.51
CA ALA A 859 -49.70 7.71 -18.35
C ALA A 859 -50.31 7.28 -19.69
N VAL A 860 -51.06 6.18 -19.69
CA VAL A 860 -51.77 5.68 -20.88
C VAL A 860 -53.27 5.78 -20.65
N LEU A 861 -53.99 6.38 -21.61
CA LEU A 861 -55.45 6.42 -21.67
C LEU A 861 -55.95 5.83 -23.00
N TRP A 862 -56.83 4.84 -22.91
CA TRP A 862 -57.44 4.18 -24.08
C TRP A 862 -58.76 4.84 -24.48
N SER A 863 -59.15 4.69 -25.76
CA SER A 863 -60.44 5.15 -26.29
C SER A 863 -61.67 4.52 -25.62
N THR A 864 -61.47 3.44 -24.87
CA THR A 864 -62.48 2.78 -24.02
C THR A 864 -62.65 3.44 -22.65
N GLY A 865 -61.77 4.38 -22.30
CA GLY A 865 -61.66 4.97 -20.96
C GLY A 865 -60.77 4.20 -19.99
N ALA A 866 -60.21 3.06 -20.40
CA ALA A 866 -59.26 2.30 -19.57
C ALA A 866 -57.90 3.00 -19.46
N THR A 867 -57.18 2.73 -18.37
CA THR A 867 -55.85 3.30 -18.10
C THR A 867 -54.80 2.21 -17.93
N GLY A 868 -53.55 2.49 -18.30
CA GLY A 868 -52.41 1.57 -18.16
C GLY A 868 -52.03 0.87 -19.46
N PRO A 869 -50.88 0.17 -19.48
CA PRO A 869 -50.27 -0.31 -20.73
C PRO A 869 -50.94 -1.57 -21.31
N LEU A 870 -51.78 -2.29 -20.55
CA LEU A 870 -52.53 -3.45 -21.02
C LEU A 870 -54.00 -3.10 -21.19
N LEU A 871 -54.56 -3.42 -22.36
CA LEU A 871 -55.99 -3.38 -22.64
C LEU A 871 -56.43 -4.77 -23.10
N ASP A 872 -57.28 -5.47 -22.34
CA ASP A 872 -57.72 -6.84 -22.63
C ASP A 872 -59.24 -6.94 -22.82
N SER A 873 -59.72 -8.17 -23.02
CA SER A 873 -61.14 -8.48 -23.17
C SER A 873 -61.80 -7.73 -24.34
N LEU A 874 -61.09 -7.66 -25.47
CA LEU A 874 -61.46 -6.84 -26.62
C LEU A 874 -62.22 -7.63 -27.69
N LEU A 875 -63.27 -7.01 -28.24
CA LEU A 875 -63.88 -7.44 -29.50
C LEU A 875 -63.01 -7.00 -30.69
N PRO A 876 -63.19 -7.57 -31.88
CA PRO A 876 -62.57 -7.01 -33.08
C PRO A 876 -63.00 -5.55 -33.29
N GLY A 877 -62.03 -4.67 -33.51
CA GLY A 877 -62.27 -3.24 -33.59
C GLY A 877 -60.99 -2.40 -33.56
N MET A 878 -61.18 -1.08 -33.62
CA MET A 878 -60.10 -0.09 -33.54
C MET A 878 -60.02 0.47 -32.11
N TYR A 879 -58.82 0.45 -31.53
CA TYR A 879 -58.54 0.93 -30.18
C TYR A 879 -57.43 1.97 -30.23
N THR A 880 -57.70 3.18 -29.73
CA THR A 880 -56.72 4.27 -29.74
C THR A 880 -56.13 4.44 -28.35
N ALA A 881 -54.80 4.48 -28.25
CA ALA A 881 -54.07 4.79 -27.02
C ALA A 881 -53.52 6.21 -27.09
N THR A 882 -53.71 6.97 -26.02
CA THR A 882 -53.05 8.26 -25.78
C THR A 882 -52.02 8.03 -24.68
N LEU A 883 -50.73 8.11 -25.02
CA LEU A 883 -49.62 8.15 -24.08
C LEU A 883 -49.36 9.60 -23.71
N THR A 884 -49.21 9.91 -22.43
CA THR A 884 -48.80 11.21 -21.92
C THR A 884 -47.60 11.02 -20.99
N ASP A 885 -46.59 11.86 -21.09
CA ASP A 885 -45.40 11.81 -20.23
C ASP A 885 -45.51 12.78 -19.03
N ALA A 886 -44.46 12.86 -18.21
CA ALA A 886 -44.43 13.70 -17.01
C ALA A 886 -44.53 15.21 -17.29
N ASN A 887 -44.13 15.64 -18.49
CA ASN A 887 -44.18 17.04 -18.93
C ASN A 887 -45.52 17.37 -19.63
N GLY A 888 -46.44 16.40 -19.74
CA GLY A 888 -47.72 16.56 -20.43
C GLY A 888 -47.63 16.41 -21.94
N CYS A 889 -46.50 15.94 -22.48
CA CYS A 889 -46.35 15.66 -23.91
C CYS A 889 -47.16 14.42 -24.26
N SER A 890 -47.88 14.41 -25.39
CA SER A 890 -48.74 13.29 -25.76
C SER A 890 -48.42 12.68 -27.13
N ALA A 891 -48.56 11.36 -27.23
CA ALA A 891 -48.53 10.61 -28.47
C ALA A 891 -49.80 9.76 -28.57
N VAL A 892 -50.41 9.72 -29.75
CA VAL A 892 -51.66 9.00 -30.00
C VAL A 892 -51.44 7.98 -31.10
N GLU A 893 -51.74 6.72 -30.83
CA GLU A 893 -51.63 5.62 -31.79
C GLU A 893 -52.89 4.77 -31.79
N THR A 894 -53.26 4.23 -32.96
CA THR A 894 -54.44 3.38 -33.11
C THR A 894 -54.06 1.96 -33.51
N TYR A 895 -54.60 0.98 -32.81
CA TYR A 895 -54.36 -0.44 -32.98
C TYR A 895 -55.64 -1.16 -33.41
N VAL A 896 -55.49 -2.19 -34.26
CA VAL A 896 -56.61 -2.97 -34.79
C VAL A 896 -56.59 -4.35 -34.16
N VAL A 897 -57.63 -4.71 -33.42
CA VAL A 897 -57.91 -6.09 -33.02
C VAL A 897 -58.76 -6.72 -34.12
N GLY A 898 -58.23 -7.71 -34.82
CA GLY A 898 -58.94 -8.47 -35.86
C GLY A 898 -59.62 -9.72 -35.33
N VAL A 899 -60.21 -10.51 -36.24
CA VAL A 899 -60.66 -11.88 -35.99
C VAL A 899 -59.60 -12.88 -36.44
N THR A 900 -59.29 -13.87 -35.60
CA THR A 900 -58.53 -15.04 -36.02
C THR A 900 -59.47 -16.04 -36.69
N SER A 901 -59.50 -16.09 -38.02
CA SER A 901 -60.06 -17.24 -38.73
C SER A 901 -59.15 -18.45 -38.55
N SER A 902 -59.56 -19.41 -37.73
CA SER A 902 -58.81 -20.63 -37.49
C SER A 902 -58.96 -21.60 -38.67
N VAL A 903 -57.85 -21.90 -39.35
CA VAL A 903 -57.58 -23.29 -39.75
C VAL A 903 -56.63 -23.82 -38.70
N GLN A 904 -57.19 -24.51 -37.71
CA GLN A 904 -56.42 -25.25 -36.73
C GLN A 904 -56.19 -26.67 -37.29
N GLU A 905 -55.01 -26.92 -37.86
CA GLU A 905 -54.52 -28.29 -37.95
C GLU A 905 -53.84 -28.65 -36.63
N ALA A 906 -54.37 -29.70 -36.00
CA ALA A 906 -53.77 -30.35 -34.84
C ALA A 906 -52.40 -30.93 -35.24
N GLY A 907 -51.33 -30.36 -34.71
CA GLY A 907 -49.96 -30.83 -34.93
C GLY A 907 -49.21 -31.04 -33.62
N ILE A 908 -49.41 -32.22 -33.02
CA ILE A 908 -48.47 -32.99 -32.18
C ILE A 908 -47.09 -32.35 -31.87
N GLY A 909 -46.78 -32.26 -30.57
CA GLY A 909 -45.61 -31.61 -29.99
C GLY A 909 -44.25 -32.11 -30.51
N LEU A 910 -43.72 -31.42 -31.52
CA LEU A 910 -42.34 -31.53 -31.97
C LEU A 910 -41.54 -30.34 -31.40
N ASN A 911 -40.57 -30.61 -30.53
CA ASN A 911 -39.53 -29.65 -30.12
C ASN A 911 -38.26 -29.93 -30.93
N PHE A 912 -37.73 -28.91 -31.62
CA PHE A 912 -36.43 -28.98 -32.31
C PHE A 912 -35.58 -27.76 -31.98
N SER A 913 -34.25 -27.91 -32.07
CA SER A 913 -33.27 -26.85 -31.84
C SER A 913 -32.30 -26.73 -33.01
N LEU A 914 -31.67 -25.56 -33.13
CA LEU A 914 -30.71 -25.23 -34.18
C LEU A 914 -29.34 -24.97 -33.55
N SER A 915 -28.30 -25.70 -33.98
CA SER A 915 -26.94 -25.51 -33.45
C SER A 915 -25.85 -25.80 -34.50
N PRO A 916 -24.80 -24.97 -34.63
CA PRO A 916 -24.65 -23.67 -33.98
C PRO A 916 -25.64 -22.66 -34.57
N ASN A 917 -26.16 -21.76 -33.73
CA ASN A 917 -27.00 -20.64 -34.17
C ASN A 917 -26.66 -19.43 -33.30
N PRO A 918 -25.96 -18.42 -33.84
CA PRO A 918 -25.77 -18.13 -35.28
C PRO A 918 -24.77 -19.06 -36.01
N ALA A 919 -24.94 -19.25 -37.34
CA ALA A 919 -24.10 -20.09 -38.19
C ALA A 919 -23.63 -19.39 -39.48
N ALA A 920 -22.48 -19.81 -40.01
CA ALA A 920 -21.89 -19.26 -41.23
C ALA A 920 -22.18 -20.11 -42.49
N GLU A 921 -22.14 -21.44 -42.42
CA GLU A 921 -22.35 -22.28 -43.61
C GLU A 921 -23.33 -23.43 -43.39
N ILE A 922 -23.28 -24.06 -42.21
CA ILE A 922 -24.14 -25.18 -41.85
C ILE A 922 -24.72 -24.94 -40.47
N VAL A 923 -26.01 -25.22 -40.30
CA VAL A 923 -26.70 -25.30 -39.00
C VAL A 923 -27.36 -26.66 -38.85
N TRP A 924 -27.19 -27.31 -37.70
CA TRP A 924 -27.83 -28.60 -37.43
C TRP A 924 -29.21 -28.39 -36.83
N LEU A 925 -30.21 -28.97 -37.48
CA LEU A 925 -31.52 -29.18 -36.88
C LEU A 925 -31.47 -30.45 -36.03
N ASN A 926 -31.76 -30.33 -34.74
CA ASN A 926 -31.76 -31.43 -33.79
C ASN A 926 -33.15 -31.62 -33.21
N LEU A 927 -33.69 -32.83 -33.31
CA LEU A 927 -34.86 -33.28 -32.57
C LEU A 927 -34.42 -33.99 -31.30
N GLY A 928 -35.14 -33.78 -30.20
CA GLY A 928 -34.93 -34.55 -28.97
C GLY A 928 -35.37 -36.02 -29.08
N THR A 929 -36.16 -36.37 -30.11
CA THR A 929 -36.61 -37.75 -30.39
C THR A 929 -36.72 -37.98 -31.90
N PRO A 930 -36.60 -39.23 -32.41
CA PRO A 930 -36.71 -39.51 -33.84
C PRO A 930 -38.06 -39.08 -34.44
N ALA A 931 -38.03 -38.51 -35.65
CA ALA A 931 -39.24 -38.14 -36.38
C ALA A 931 -40.12 -39.37 -36.63
N ARG A 932 -41.41 -39.32 -36.24
CA ARG A 932 -42.33 -40.46 -36.41
C ARG A 932 -42.85 -40.64 -37.83
N THR A 933 -42.79 -39.58 -38.65
CA THR A 933 -43.16 -39.52 -40.07
C THR A 933 -42.20 -38.59 -40.79
N ASP A 934 -42.23 -38.58 -42.13
CA ASP A 934 -41.54 -37.54 -42.90
C ASP A 934 -42.14 -36.17 -42.56
N LEU A 935 -41.29 -35.19 -42.25
CA LEU A 935 -41.71 -33.84 -41.87
C LEU A 935 -41.25 -32.82 -42.91
N PRO A 936 -42.15 -31.98 -43.46
CA PRO A 936 -41.77 -30.95 -44.41
C PRO A 936 -40.96 -29.87 -43.70
N LEU A 937 -39.83 -29.49 -44.30
CA LEU A 937 -38.89 -28.52 -43.79
C LEU A 937 -38.77 -27.35 -44.76
N ARG A 938 -38.89 -26.13 -44.26
CA ARG A 938 -38.77 -24.88 -45.03
C ARG A 938 -37.91 -23.89 -44.26
N VAL A 939 -37.07 -23.14 -44.96
CA VAL A 939 -36.41 -21.95 -44.42
C VAL A 939 -37.03 -20.75 -45.12
N LEU A 940 -37.53 -19.80 -44.34
CA LEU A 940 -38.25 -18.63 -44.81
C LEU A 940 -37.39 -17.38 -44.58
N ASN A 941 -37.38 -16.46 -45.54
CA ASN A 941 -36.80 -15.12 -45.34
C ASN A 941 -37.76 -14.23 -44.53
N SER A 942 -37.34 -12.99 -44.25
CA SER A 942 -38.14 -12.01 -43.50
C SER A 942 -39.45 -11.63 -44.17
N ALA A 943 -39.61 -11.86 -45.49
CA ALA A 943 -40.84 -11.67 -46.24
C ALA A 943 -41.75 -12.93 -46.24
N GLY A 944 -41.39 -13.98 -45.50
CA GLY A 944 -42.13 -15.25 -45.42
C GLY A 944 -41.96 -16.16 -46.65
N GLN A 945 -41.09 -15.81 -47.59
CA GLN A 945 -40.84 -16.61 -48.80
C GLN A 945 -39.88 -17.76 -48.49
N THR A 946 -40.15 -18.94 -49.04
CA THR A 946 -39.28 -20.10 -48.87
C THR A 946 -38.02 -19.98 -49.70
N VAL A 947 -36.88 -19.94 -49.03
CA VAL A 947 -35.54 -19.83 -49.62
C VAL A 947 -34.79 -21.16 -49.62
N LEU A 948 -35.15 -22.09 -48.74
CA LEU A 948 -34.73 -23.49 -48.78
C LEU A 948 -35.92 -24.38 -48.42
N ALA A 949 -36.04 -25.53 -49.08
CA ALA A 949 -37.07 -26.51 -48.79
C ALA A 949 -36.48 -27.91 -48.80
N GLY A 950 -37.03 -28.80 -47.98
CA GLY A 950 -36.61 -30.17 -47.87
C GLY A 950 -37.57 -30.98 -47.00
N TRP A 951 -37.11 -32.17 -46.63
CA TRP A 951 -37.85 -33.09 -45.78
C TRP A 951 -36.90 -33.67 -44.74
N LEU A 952 -37.41 -33.85 -43.52
CA LEU A 952 -36.75 -34.65 -42.50
C LEU A 952 -37.35 -36.05 -42.55
N PRO A 953 -36.58 -37.08 -42.97
CA PRO A 953 -37.12 -38.42 -43.15
C PRO A 953 -37.54 -39.06 -41.82
N GLN A 954 -38.55 -39.93 -41.87
CA GLN A 954 -38.98 -40.78 -40.76
C GLN A 954 -37.78 -41.52 -40.15
N GLY A 955 -37.68 -41.50 -38.81
CA GLY A 955 -36.60 -42.12 -38.04
C GLY A 955 -35.38 -41.21 -37.82
N SER A 956 -35.31 -40.04 -38.46
CA SER A 956 -34.20 -39.10 -38.28
C SER A 956 -34.33 -38.33 -36.97
N THR A 957 -33.24 -38.18 -36.22
CA THR A 957 -33.15 -37.32 -35.02
C THR A 957 -32.70 -35.90 -35.35
N GLY A 958 -32.45 -35.58 -36.62
CA GLY A 958 -31.97 -34.30 -37.06
C GLY A 958 -31.34 -34.37 -38.45
N LEU A 959 -30.99 -33.23 -39.03
CA LEU A 959 -30.23 -33.14 -40.28
C LEU A 959 -29.45 -31.82 -40.38
N PRO A 960 -28.37 -31.77 -41.17
CA PRO A 960 -27.65 -30.52 -41.43
C PRO A 960 -28.39 -29.68 -42.47
N LEU A 961 -28.53 -28.39 -42.20
CA LEU A 961 -29.01 -27.39 -43.15
C LEU A 961 -27.83 -26.61 -43.72
N HIS A 962 -27.60 -26.73 -45.02
CA HIS A 962 -26.57 -25.97 -45.72
C HIS A 962 -27.13 -24.58 -46.10
N ILE A 963 -26.67 -23.56 -45.38
CA ILE A 963 -27.14 -22.17 -45.47
C ILE A 963 -26.08 -21.21 -46.03
N GLY A 964 -24.93 -21.72 -46.48
CA GLY A 964 -23.83 -20.91 -47.00
C GLY A 964 -24.21 -19.99 -48.18
N ALA A 965 -25.16 -20.43 -49.02
CA ALA A 965 -25.65 -19.63 -50.15
C ALA A 965 -26.67 -18.55 -49.78
N LEU A 966 -27.15 -18.54 -48.52
CA LEU A 966 -28.11 -17.53 -48.06
C LEU A 966 -27.38 -16.23 -47.66
N PRO A 967 -27.90 -15.04 -48.04
CA PRO A 967 -27.38 -13.77 -47.55
C PRO A 967 -27.38 -13.68 -46.02
N ARG A 968 -26.48 -12.87 -45.44
CA ARG A 968 -26.47 -12.55 -44.01
C ARG A 968 -27.83 -12.00 -43.59
N GLY A 969 -28.39 -12.52 -42.50
CA GLY A 969 -29.73 -12.12 -42.07
C GLY A 969 -30.41 -13.11 -41.12
N VAL A 970 -31.65 -12.78 -40.77
CA VAL A 970 -32.51 -13.61 -39.93
C VAL A 970 -33.50 -14.36 -40.80
N TYR A 971 -33.59 -15.68 -40.58
CA TYR A 971 -34.47 -16.59 -41.28
C TYR A 971 -35.34 -17.35 -40.27
N ALA A 972 -36.45 -17.89 -40.73
CA ALA A 972 -37.32 -18.74 -39.94
C ALA A 972 -37.27 -20.17 -40.49
N VAL A 973 -36.82 -21.14 -39.68
CA VAL A 973 -36.83 -22.56 -40.04
C VAL A 973 -38.15 -23.15 -39.57
N GLN A 974 -38.97 -23.61 -40.51
CA GLN A 974 -40.24 -24.25 -40.27
C GLN A 974 -40.11 -25.77 -40.51
N LEU A 975 -40.45 -26.57 -39.50
CA LEU A 975 -40.53 -28.03 -39.61
C LEU A 975 -41.94 -28.48 -39.21
N GLY A 976 -42.70 -28.99 -40.18
CA GLY A 976 -44.14 -29.20 -40.01
C GLY A 976 -44.85 -27.90 -39.63
N GLY A 977 -45.55 -27.90 -38.50
CA GLY A 977 -46.29 -26.74 -37.96
C GLY A 977 -45.46 -25.81 -37.07
N ARG A 978 -44.20 -26.13 -36.74
CA ARG A 978 -43.38 -25.34 -35.81
C ARG A 978 -42.31 -24.53 -36.53
N VAL A 979 -41.98 -23.35 -35.97
CA VAL A 979 -40.98 -22.42 -36.49
C VAL A 979 -39.94 -22.08 -35.42
N GLU A 980 -38.65 -22.05 -35.80
CA GLU A 980 -37.52 -21.61 -34.97
C GLU A 980 -36.69 -20.54 -35.71
N LYS A 981 -36.09 -19.60 -34.97
CA LYS A 981 -35.28 -18.51 -35.53
C LYS A 981 -33.88 -18.99 -35.89
N LEU A 982 -33.41 -18.68 -37.09
CA LEU A 982 -32.04 -18.90 -37.56
C LEU A 982 -31.34 -17.55 -37.84
N VAL A 983 -30.10 -17.41 -37.38
CA VAL A 983 -29.26 -16.23 -37.66
C VAL A 983 -28.06 -16.65 -38.53
N LYS A 984 -28.02 -16.16 -39.77
CA LYS A 984 -26.90 -16.34 -40.70
C LYS A 984 -25.89 -15.21 -40.51
N ARG A 985 -24.68 -15.55 -40.07
CA ARG A 985 -23.53 -14.63 -39.95
C ARG A 985 -22.80 -14.41 -41.25
#